data_AF-A0A833VX47-F1
#
_entry.id   AF-A0A833VX47-F1
#
_cell.length_a   1.000
_cell.length_b   1.000
_cell.length_c   1.000
_cell.angle_alpha   90.00
_cell.angle_beta   90.00
_cell.angle_gamma   90.00
#
_symmetry.space_group_name_H-M   'P 1'
#
loop_
_entity.id
_entity.type
_entity.pdbx_description
1 polymer ?
#
loop_
_entity_poly.entity_id
_entity_poly.type
_entity_poly.pdbx_seq_one_letter_code
_entity_poly.pdbx_strand_id
1 'polypeptide(L)'
;MSFVNGICTTIGGQHVSYIVDQITAKLVSVLKKKNKGEAVKPNYIKNHMFVYVSALIDNPAFDSQTKETLTTRANSFGSTFNLSDKFLKQLKKSGLVEKILLFAALKQTAELRRKSKDCTLILTEGDSAKTVAVGGLAVVGRDYYGVFPLRGKMLNVREASHSQILKNEEIQNVVKILGLKYGQKYESTKGLRYGHLMIMADQDHDGSHIKGLVINLIHHFWPSLLVVDGFLQEFITPIVKCTKGRTKEVFYTMPEYEAWRERTNQGRGWIIKFYKGLGTSTDAETKEYLSDLQTHQIRFTYDGDGDADVIDMAFSKKRVEDRKDWLRGYEPGTYVDYDVDEMGYPEFVNKELILFSMADNIRSIPSVMDRFKPSQRKVLFCCFKRNLRAELKVAQLAGYVSEHSAYHHGEASLQGCIVNMAQDFVGSNNIHLLSPIGQFGSRLMGGKDAASARYIFTNLEQLTRLIYHPLDNDCLKYLSEDGQSIEPEWYIPIIPMVLVNGSDGIGTGWSPNYNPLDIIKGLRQMINGEEIAPLTPWYREFTGHIVEKANSRGTDTGNYIVQGLYEVTDDSTLVVSELPVKSWTQTYKQFLEGLLDAGTIKDFKENHTDVKVLFTITMEQKALSDVTKAPGGIVKKFKLESSLSTSNMHLFDAAGHIKKYENPKEIMAEFYGIRLEYYGRRKKAMLQKLQDQIKLLSNKARFVLAVVEGKLVVNNRKKQELLEELMAEGYDQIVPKTKKKPDNEDSNESEDEEPNVADASRGGGATSTRNSLMQRIL
;
A
#
# COMPACT_ATOMS: atom_id res chain seq x y z
N MET A 1 -26.33 16.44 36.19
CA MET A 1 -26.07 16.15 37.62
C MET A 1 -26.20 17.44 38.39
N SER A 2 -26.91 17.45 39.53
CA SER A 2 -27.17 18.71 40.24
C SER A 2 -27.13 18.60 41.75
N PHE A 3 -26.72 19.69 42.40
CA PHE A 3 -26.61 19.82 43.85
C PHE A 3 -27.26 21.11 44.33
N VAL A 4 -28.03 21.04 45.41
CA VAL A 4 -28.64 22.19 46.10
C VAL A 4 -28.22 22.16 47.55
N ASN A 5 -27.49 23.18 48.02
CA ASN A 5 -26.99 23.27 49.41
C ASN A 5 -26.25 21.98 49.86
N GLY A 6 -25.46 21.37 48.96
CA GLY A 6 -24.74 20.12 49.23
C GLY A 6 -25.58 18.84 49.08
N ILE A 7 -26.88 18.93 48.81
CA ILE A 7 -27.78 17.79 48.61
C ILE A 7 -27.81 17.41 47.12
N CYS A 8 -27.59 16.13 46.81
CA CYS A 8 -27.66 15.63 45.44
C CYS A 8 -29.12 15.54 44.96
N THR A 9 -29.48 16.36 43.98
CA THR A 9 -30.80 16.36 43.33
C THR A 9 -30.72 15.48 42.09
N THR A 10 -30.90 14.18 42.26
CA THR A 10 -30.70 13.15 41.21
C THR A 10 -31.69 13.29 40.07
N ILE A 11 -32.93 13.68 40.36
CA ILE A 11 -34.02 13.88 39.38
C ILE A 11 -34.01 15.32 38.84
N GLY A 12 -33.35 16.26 39.54
CA GLY A 12 -33.19 17.65 39.12
C GLY A 12 -34.23 18.56 39.76
N GLY A 13 -34.96 19.34 38.97
CA GLY A 13 -36.00 20.24 39.47
C GLY A 13 -35.96 21.64 38.88
N GLN A 14 -36.50 22.60 39.62
CA GLN A 14 -36.67 23.99 39.17
C GLN A 14 -35.33 24.70 38.90
N HIS A 15 -34.30 24.45 39.70
CA HIS A 15 -32.95 25.02 39.50
C HIS A 15 -32.29 24.53 38.22
N VAL A 16 -32.43 23.24 37.89
CA VAL A 16 -31.91 22.67 36.64
C VAL A 16 -32.68 23.24 35.45
N SER A 17 -34.00 23.28 35.54
CA SER A 17 -34.86 23.82 34.48
C SER A 17 -34.57 25.29 34.20
N TYR A 18 -34.40 26.09 35.26
CA TYR A 18 -34.05 27.51 35.17
C TYR A 18 -32.77 27.76 34.36
N ILE A 19 -31.74 26.94 34.52
CA ILE A 19 -30.47 27.06 33.76
C ILE A 19 -30.62 26.51 32.34
N VAL A 20 -31.20 25.32 32.18
CA VAL A 20 -31.36 24.66 30.89
C VAL A 20 -32.24 25.48 29.94
N ASP A 21 -33.30 26.10 30.45
CA ASP A 21 -34.21 26.93 29.65
C ASP A 21 -33.54 28.21 29.15
N GLN A 22 -32.73 28.86 29.99
CA GLN A 22 -31.94 30.02 29.56
C GLN A 22 -30.95 29.66 28.43
N ILE A 23 -30.24 28.54 28.56
CA ILE A 23 -29.28 28.10 27.52
C ILE A 23 -30.04 27.73 26.24
N THR A 24 -31.15 27.02 26.37
CA THR A 24 -31.99 26.59 25.25
C THR A 24 -32.53 27.79 24.49
N ALA A 25 -33.09 28.79 25.18
CA ALA A 25 -33.63 30.00 24.55
C ALA A 25 -32.56 30.77 23.75
N LYS A 26 -31.35 30.91 24.31
CA LYS A 26 -30.24 31.55 23.59
C LYS A 26 -29.78 30.72 22.39
N LEU A 27 -29.70 29.39 22.51
CA LEU A 27 -29.30 28.52 21.40
C LEU A 27 -30.33 28.46 20.28
N VAL A 28 -31.63 28.47 20.57
CA VAL A 28 -32.68 28.57 19.54
C VAL A 28 -32.47 29.82 18.68
N SER A 29 -32.14 30.96 19.29
CA SER A 29 -31.89 32.21 18.56
C SER A 29 -30.66 32.13 17.64
N VAL A 30 -29.62 31.40 18.05
CA VAL A 30 -28.39 31.18 17.28
C VAL A 30 -28.62 30.18 16.14
N LEU A 31 -29.32 29.09 16.42
CA LEU A 31 -29.65 28.04 15.46
C LEU A 31 -30.62 28.56 14.38
N LYS A 32 -31.57 29.43 14.73
CA LYS A 32 -32.48 30.07 13.76
C LYS A 32 -31.73 30.98 12.76
N LYS A 33 -30.60 31.59 13.17
CA LYS A 33 -29.75 32.38 12.25
C LYS A 33 -28.87 31.52 11.33
N LYS A 34 -28.48 30.32 11.78
CA LYS A 34 -27.59 29.41 11.03
C LYS A 34 -28.33 28.37 10.20
N ASN A 35 -29.52 27.95 10.61
CA ASN A 35 -30.34 26.97 9.91
C ASN A 35 -31.34 27.69 8.99
N LYS A 36 -31.30 27.39 7.68
CA LYS A 36 -32.30 27.85 6.71
C LYS A 36 -33.49 26.89 6.56
N GLY A 37 -33.47 25.74 7.27
CA GLY A 37 -34.53 24.72 7.27
C GLY A 37 -35.55 24.88 8.41
N GLU A 38 -36.22 23.78 8.76
CA GLU A 38 -37.27 23.77 9.81
C GLU A 38 -36.73 24.22 11.18
N ALA A 39 -37.60 24.86 11.98
CA ALA A 39 -37.26 25.35 13.30
C ALA A 39 -36.91 24.21 14.27
N VAL A 40 -35.68 24.24 14.82
CA VAL A 40 -35.23 23.26 15.82
C VAL A 40 -36.05 23.42 17.10
N LYS A 41 -36.79 22.37 17.50
CA LYS A 41 -37.62 22.40 18.72
C LYS A 41 -36.74 22.46 19.99
N PRO A 42 -37.14 23.23 21.03
CA PRO A 42 -36.38 23.37 22.28
C PRO A 42 -35.99 22.04 22.96
N ASN A 43 -36.87 21.04 22.96
CA ASN A 43 -36.58 19.72 23.55
C ASN A 43 -35.40 19.01 22.86
N TYR A 44 -35.14 19.28 21.58
CA TYR A 44 -34.02 18.67 20.87
C TYR A 44 -32.69 19.20 21.38
N ILE A 45 -32.63 20.49 21.70
CA ILE A 45 -31.45 21.12 22.28
C ILE A 45 -31.19 20.54 23.67
N LYS A 46 -32.24 20.43 24.51
CA LYS A 46 -32.15 19.87 25.87
C LYS A 46 -31.58 18.45 25.88
N ASN A 47 -32.02 17.59 24.96
CA ASN A 47 -31.58 16.18 24.90
C ASN A 47 -30.12 16.00 24.45
N HIS A 48 -29.47 17.04 23.93
CA HIS A 48 -28.07 16.98 23.47
C HIS A 48 -27.10 17.66 24.43
N MET A 49 -27.56 18.03 25.63
CA MET A 49 -26.77 18.72 26.62
C MET A 49 -26.55 17.84 27.85
N PHE A 50 -25.33 17.89 28.38
CA PHE A 50 -25.04 17.42 29.73
C PHE A 50 -24.78 18.63 30.62
N VAL A 51 -25.53 18.78 31.70
CA VAL A 51 -25.44 19.97 32.58
C VAL A 51 -25.08 19.56 33.99
N TYR A 52 -24.12 20.28 34.56
CA TYR A 52 -23.75 20.23 35.96
C TYR A 52 -24.22 21.53 36.64
N VAL A 53 -25.04 21.42 37.68
CA VAL A 53 -25.59 22.58 38.40
C VAL A 53 -25.28 22.43 39.88
N SER A 54 -24.56 23.37 40.46
CA SER A 54 -24.41 23.49 41.92
C SER A 54 -24.98 24.84 42.33
N ALA A 55 -25.96 24.84 43.21
CA ALA A 55 -26.68 26.04 43.61
C ALA A 55 -26.81 26.14 45.13
N LEU A 56 -26.75 27.36 45.63
CA LEU A 56 -27.13 27.70 47.00
C LEU A 56 -28.48 28.40 46.96
N ILE A 57 -29.48 27.79 47.58
CA ILE A 57 -30.89 28.20 47.52
C ILE A 57 -31.39 28.52 48.91
N ASP A 58 -32.00 29.68 49.09
CA ASP A 58 -32.60 30.08 50.36
C ASP A 58 -33.85 29.25 50.63
N ASN A 59 -33.92 28.63 51.81
CA ASN A 59 -35.06 27.83 52.28
C ASN A 59 -35.62 26.86 51.20
N PRO A 60 -34.82 25.88 50.74
CA PRO A 60 -35.22 25.02 49.63
C PRO A 60 -36.36 24.08 50.03
N ALA A 61 -37.37 24.01 49.16
CA ALA A 61 -38.47 23.07 49.21
C ALA A 61 -38.28 21.98 48.15
N PHE A 62 -38.59 20.75 48.52
CA PHE A 62 -38.44 19.56 47.68
C PHE A 62 -39.78 18.85 47.51
N ASP A 63 -39.82 17.95 46.53
CA ASP A 63 -40.98 17.10 46.25
C ASP A 63 -41.32 16.13 47.39
N SER A 64 -40.29 15.61 48.07
CA SER A 64 -40.45 14.68 49.19
C SER A 64 -39.26 14.74 50.16
N GLN A 65 -39.33 13.92 51.22
CA GLN A 65 -38.26 13.82 52.21
C GLN A 65 -36.92 13.30 51.64
N THR A 66 -36.93 12.57 50.51
CA THR A 66 -35.70 12.11 49.85
C THR A 66 -34.95 13.25 49.15
N LYS A 67 -35.60 14.40 48.93
CA LYS A 67 -35.01 15.63 48.38
C LYS A 67 -34.34 15.47 47.02
N GLU A 68 -34.87 14.56 46.20
CA GLU A 68 -34.34 14.25 44.88
C GLU A 68 -34.70 15.31 43.82
N THR A 69 -35.82 16.01 44.01
CA THR A 69 -36.29 17.08 43.10
C THR A 69 -36.54 18.40 43.82
N LEU A 70 -35.91 19.49 43.38
CA LEU A 70 -36.20 20.84 43.92
C LEU A 70 -37.50 21.40 43.33
N THR A 71 -38.40 21.88 44.20
CA THR A 71 -39.69 22.48 43.82
C THR A 71 -39.77 23.99 44.10
N THR A 72 -38.82 24.57 44.84
CA THR A 72 -38.73 26.03 45.04
C THR A 72 -38.76 26.76 43.70
N ARG A 73 -39.59 27.81 43.60
CA ARG A 73 -39.69 28.61 42.38
C ARG A 73 -38.49 29.54 42.24
N ALA A 74 -38.12 29.85 41.00
CA ALA A 74 -36.91 30.62 40.71
C ALA A 74 -36.86 32.02 41.35
N ASN A 75 -38.02 32.66 41.56
CA ASN A 75 -38.14 33.95 42.24
C ASN A 75 -37.84 33.88 43.75
N SER A 76 -37.82 32.68 44.33
CA SER A 76 -37.55 32.43 45.75
C SER A 76 -36.20 31.77 45.97
N PHE A 77 -35.30 31.80 44.99
CA PHE A 77 -33.97 31.20 45.10
C PHE A 77 -33.00 31.96 46.02
N GLY A 78 -33.29 33.24 46.33
CA GLY A 78 -32.37 34.10 47.07
C GLY A 78 -31.19 34.63 46.24
N SER A 79 -30.96 34.05 45.07
CA SER A 79 -29.94 34.45 44.10
C SER A 79 -30.45 34.32 42.67
N THR A 80 -29.83 35.06 41.75
CA THR A 80 -30.14 34.97 40.32
C THR A 80 -28.90 34.55 39.53
N PHE A 81 -29.12 33.79 38.47
CA PHE A 81 -28.07 33.39 37.55
C PHE A 81 -28.39 33.88 36.14
N ASN A 82 -27.43 34.58 35.54
CA ASN A 82 -27.46 35.04 34.15
C ASN A 82 -26.29 34.43 33.38
N LEU A 83 -26.54 33.97 32.16
CA LEU A 83 -25.50 33.43 31.28
C LEU A 83 -24.53 34.54 30.85
N SER A 84 -23.24 34.37 31.14
CA SER A 84 -22.21 35.30 30.68
C SER A 84 -21.92 35.15 29.18
N ASP A 85 -21.53 36.25 28.53
CA ASP A 85 -21.14 36.24 27.12
C ASP A 85 -19.91 35.34 26.85
N LYS A 86 -19.01 35.23 27.84
CA LYS A 86 -17.85 34.33 27.78
C LYS A 86 -18.30 32.86 27.70
N PHE A 87 -19.27 32.47 28.52
CA PHE A 87 -19.84 31.13 28.50
C PHE A 87 -20.53 30.82 27.17
N LEU A 88 -21.31 31.77 26.63
CA LEU A 88 -21.95 31.62 25.33
C LEU A 88 -20.95 31.47 24.17
N LYS A 89 -19.81 32.18 24.20
CA LYS A 89 -18.74 32.02 23.20
C LYS A 89 -18.09 30.63 23.27
N GLN A 90 -17.85 30.10 24.46
CA GLN A 90 -17.30 28.75 24.65
C GLN A 90 -18.29 27.66 24.22
N LEU A 91 -19.57 27.83 24.55
CA LEU A 91 -20.64 26.91 24.15
C LEU A 91 -20.82 26.83 22.63
N LYS A 92 -20.55 27.92 21.90
CA LYS A 92 -20.54 27.91 20.43
C LYS A 92 -19.34 27.16 19.83
N LYS A 93 -18.23 27.04 20.57
CA LYS A 93 -17.02 26.34 20.13
C LYS A 93 -16.98 24.86 20.54
N SER A 94 -17.97 24.39 21.33
CA SER A 94 -17.95 23.04 21.91
C SER A 94 -18.44 21.93 20.96
N GLY A 95 -18.72 22.22 19.69
CA GLY A 95 -19.25 21.24 18.74
C GLY A 95 -20.77 21.00 18.86
N LEU A 96 -21.42 21.56 19.88
CA LEU A 96 -22.84 21.32 20.17
C LEU A 96 -23.75 21.86 19.06
N VAL A 97 -23.40 23.03 18.51
CA VAL A 97 -24.16 23.66 17.42
C VAL A 97 -24.08 22.83 16.15
N GLU A 98 -22.88 22.37 15.76
CA GLU A 98 -22.69 21.51 14.59
C GLU A 98 -23.45 20.18 14.76
N LYS A 99 -23.39 19.56 15.94
CA LYS A 99 -24.08 18.30 16.23
C LYS A 99 -25.60 18.41 16.13
N ILE A 100 -26.18 19.49 16.65
CA ILE A 100 -27.63 19.74 16.56
C ILE A 100 -28.04 20.03 15.11
N LEU A 101 -27.24 20.77 14.34
CA LEU A 101 -27.50 21.03 12.93
C LEU A 101 -27.41 19.75 12.08
N LEU A 102 -26.41 18.91 12.32
CA LEU A 102 -26.28 17.61 11.67
C LEU A 102 -27.50 16.73 11.94
N PHE A 103 -27.95 16.64 13.19
CA PHE A 103 -29.14 15.88 13.56
C PHE A 103 -30.43 16.47 12.95
N ALA A 104 -30.57 17.79 12.90
CA ALA A 104 -31.69 18.45 12.24
C ALA A 104 -31.73 18.16 10.73
N ALA A 105 -30.58 18.21 10.05
CA ALA A 105 -30.44 17.84 8.65
C ALA A 105 -30.81 16.37 8.40
N LEU A 106 -30.35 15.46 9.28
CA LEU A 106 -30.68 14.01 9.25
C LEU A 106 -32.18 13.72 9.44
N LYS A 107 -32.89 14.61 10.15
CA LYS A 107 -34.34 14.47 10.38
C LYS A 107 -35.16 15.06 9.25
N GLN A 108 -34.71 16.13 8.59
CA GLN A 108 -35.28 16.56 7.31
C GLN A 108 -35.20 15.45 6.25
N THR A 109 -34.11 14.66 6.26
CA THR A 109 -34.00 13.47 5.42
C THR A 109 -35.01 12.36 5.79
N ALA A 110 -35.69 12.44 6.94
CA ALA A 110 -36.71 11.46 7.33
C ALA A 110 -38.11 11.80 6.77
N GLU A 111 -38.36 13.04 6.32
CA GLU A 111 -39.59 13.41 5.60
C GLU A 111 -39.61 12.88 4.15
N LEU A 112 -38.46 12.42 3.62
CA LEU A 112 -38.32 11.73 2.32
C LEU A 112 -38.97 10.32 2.26
N ARG A 113 -39.60 9.85 3.34
CA ARG A 113 -40.17 8.48 3.43
C ARG A 113 -41.18 8.10 2.35
N ARG A 114 -41.78 9.06 1.63
CA ARG A 114 -42.71 8.76 0.52
C ARG A 114 -42.03 8.36 -0.79
N LYS A 115 -40.74 8.69 -0.98
CA LYS A 115 -39.98 8.41 -2.21
C LYS A 115 -38.68 7.62 -1.95
N SER A 116 -38.50 7.08 -0.74
CA SER A 116 -37.25 6.39 -0.37
C SER A 116 -36.88 5.24 -1.31
N LYS A 117 -37.88 4.58 -1.91
CA LYS A 117 -37.68 3.52 -2.92
C LYS A 117 -36.99 4.00 -4.20
N ASP A 118 -37.08 5.30 -4.51
CA ASP A 118 -36.49 5.92 -5.70
C ASP A 118 -35.15 6.60 -5.35
N CYS A 119 -34.74 6.57 -4.07
CA CYS A 119 -33.50 7.19 -3.61
C CYS A 119 -32.32 6.21 -3.69
N THR A 120 -31.17 6.68 -4.16
CA THR A 120 -29.91 5.94 -4.25
C THR A 120 -28.89 6.47 -3.24
N LEU A 121 -28.27 5.59 -2.45
CA LEU A 121 -27.10 5.90 -1.64
C LEU A 121 -25.83 5.55 -2.43
N ILE A 122 -24.97 6.53 -2.67
CA ILE A 122 -23.67 6.36 -3.32
C ILE A 122 -22.61 6.18 -2.22
N LEU A 123 -21.96 5.01 -2.18
CA LEU A 123 -20.80 4.74 -1.36
C LEU A 123 -19.53 5.07 -2.15
N THR A 124 -18.71 5.99 -1.64
CA THR A 124 -17.53 6.47 -2.36
C THR A 124 -16.23 6.01 -1.70
N GLU A 125 -15.20 5.72 -2.49
CA GLU A 125 -13.85 5.44 -1.97
C GLU A 125 -13.16 6.73 -1.47
N GLY A 126 -13.20 6.95 -0.15
CA GLY A 126 -12.57 8.12 0.46
C GLY A 126 -13.32 9.44 0.25
N ASP A 127 -12.77 10.51 0.84
CA ASP A 127 -13.33 11.86 0.75
C ASP A 127 -13.10 12.53 -0.62
N SER A 128 -12.08 12.06 -1.37
CA SER A 128 -11.81 12.52 -2.74
C SER A 128 -12.97 12.16 -3.68
N ALA A 129 -13.35 10.89 -3.74
CA ALA A 129 -14.49 10.42 -4.54
C ALA A 129 -15.83 11.00 -4.06
N LYS A 130 -15.99 11.22 -2.75
CA LYS A 130 -17.16 11.93 -2.22
C LYS A 130 -17.31 13.33 -2.78
N THR A 131 -16.21 14.07 -2.89
CA THR A 131 -16.24 15.45 -3.41
C THR A 131 -16.71 15.47 -4.86
N VAL A 132 -16.23 14.51 -5.66
CA VAL A 132 -16.66 14.27 -7.05
C VAL A 132 -18.16 13.98 -7.10
N ALA A 133 -18.64 13.00 -6.32
CA ALA A 133 -20.07 12.65 -6.26
C ALA A 133 -20.94 13.85 -5.84
N VAL A 134 -20.56 14.58 -4.78
CA VAL A 134 -21.29 15.77 -4.30
C VAL A 134 -21.30 16.89 -5.35
N GLY A 135 -20.22 17.04 -6.12
CA GLY A 135 -20.13 17.99 -7.23
C GLY A 135 -21.18 17.72 -8.30
N GLY A 136 -21.35 16.45 -8.71
CA GLY A 136 -22.36 16.10 -9.70
C GLY A 136 -23.79 15.94 -9.16
N LEU A 137 -23.99 15.82 -7.84
CA LEU A 137 -25.32 16.00 -7.24
C LEU A 137 -25.96 17.38 -7.56
N ALA A 138 -25.16 18.37 -7.94
CA ALA A 138 -25.67 19.65 -8.42
C ALA A 138 -26.44 19.53 -9.75
N VAL A 139 -26.19 18.46 -10.52
CA VAL A 139 -26.81 18.19 -11.83
C VAL A 139 -28.00 17.24 -11.69
N VAL A 140 -27.82 16.10 -11.02
CA VAL A 140 -28.87 15.06 -10.87
C VAL A 140 -29.90 15.37 -9.78
N GLY A 141 -29.63 16.38 -8.95
CA GLY A 141 -30.48 16.78 -7.83
C GLY A 141 -30.20 16.01 -6.54
N ARG A 142 -30.51 16.64 -5.40
CA ARG A 142 -30.25 16.09 -4.05
C ARG A 142 -31.43 15.32 -3.46
N ASP A 143 -32.57 15.33 -4.13
CA ASP A 143 -33.80 14.72 -3.61
C ASP A 143 -33.77 13.19 -3.68
N TYR A 144 -33.05 12.64 -4.65
CA TYR A 144 -32.98 11.20 -4.92
C TYR A 144 -31.60 10.58 -4.67
N TYR A 145 -30.57 11.36 -4.36
CA TYR A 145 -29.20 10.84 -4.24
C TYR A 145 -28.53 11.30 -2.95
N GLY A 146 -28.05 10.34 -2.16
CA GLY A 146 -27.21 10.54 -0.99
C GLY A 146 -25.79 10.05 -1.23
N VAL A 147 -24.79 10.62 -0.54
CA VAL A 147 -23.38 10.23 -0.69
C VAL A 147 -22.77 9.94 0.68
N PHE A 148 -22.03 8.84 0.81
CA PHE A 148 -21.31 8.49 2.03
C PHE A 148 -19.89 7.96 1.70
N PRO A 149 -18.82 8.58 2.25
CA PRO A 149 -17.46 8.10 2.03
C PRO A 149 -17.12 6.90 2.91
N LEU A 150 -16.51 5.89 2.30
CA LEU A 150 -15.77 4.85 2.99
C LEU A 150 -14.38 5.39 3.39
N ARG A 151 -13.89 5.04 4.58
CA ARG A 151 -12.58 5.48 5.10
C ARG A 151 -11.41 4.67 4.53
N GLY A 152 -11.68 3.56 3.85
CA GLY A 152 -10.69 2.68 3.22
C GLY A 152 -11.27 1.32 2.89
N LYS A 153 -10.42 0.28 2.91
CA LYS A 153 -10.84 -1.12 2.71
C LYS A 153 -11.82 -1.53 3.80
N MET A 154 -13.04 -1.89 3.39
CA MET A 154 -14.08 -2.35 4.31
C MET A 154 -13.67 -3.67 4.98
N LEU A 155 -14.12 -3.88 6.22
CA LEU A 155 -13.85 -5.12 6.96
C LEU A 155 -14.55 -6.31 6.28
N ASN A 156 -13.81 -7.39 5.99
CA ASN A 156 -14.43 -8.65 5.56
C ASN A 156 -15.24 -9.25 6.73
N VAL A 157 -16.57 -9.20 6.59
CA VAL A 157 -17.51 -9.53 7.67
C VAL A 157 -17.71 -11.02 7.93
N ARG A 158 -17.48 -11.89 6.93
CA ARG A 158 -17.64 -13.35 7.06
C ARG A 158 -16.71 -13.94 8.12
N GLU A 159 -15.59 -13.26 8.33
CA GLU A 159 -14.45 -13.75 9.11
C GLU A 159 -14.17 -12.88 10.34
N ALA A 160 -15.01 -11.88 10.56
CA ALA A 160 -14.91 -10.98 11.68
C ALA A 160 -15.75 -11.52 12.85
N SER A 161 -15.20 -11.45 14.06
CA SER A 161 -16.00 -11.74 15.25
C SER A 161 -17.14 -10.75 15.39
N HIS A 162 -18.24 -11.16 16.03
CA HIS A 162 -19.37 -10.27 16.30
C HIS A 162 -18.94 -8.96 16.99
N SER A 163 -17.98 -9.03 17.91
CA SER A 163 -17.43 -7.83 18.57
C SER A 163 -16.69 -6.91 17.60
N GLN A 164 -15.96 -7.44 16.61
CA GLN A 164 -15.26 -6.60 15.62
C GLN A 164 -16.25 -5.87 14.72
N ILE A 165 -17.33 -6.54 14.30
CA ILE A 165 -18.37 -5.97 13.44
C ILE A 165 -19.14 -4.87 14.17
N LEU A 166 -19.48 -5.06 15.45
CA LEU A 166 -20.14 -4.04 16.27
C LEU A 166 -19.25 -2.82 16.54
N LYS A 167 -17.94 -3.04 16.72
CA LYS A 167 -16.96 -1.95 16.94
C LYS A 167 -16.59 -1.21 15.65
N ASN A 168 -16.85 -1.79 14.49
CA ASN A 168 -16.53 -1.16 13.22
C ASN A 168 -17.53 -0.04 12.89
N GLU A 169 -17.10 1.21 13.09
CA GLU A 169 -17.94 2.39 12.87
C GLU A 169 -18.49 2.49 11.44
N GLU A 170 -17.71 2.09 10.44
CA GLU A 170 -18.06 2.22 9.03
C GLU A 170 -19.26 1.33 8.66
N ILE A 171 -19.20 0.05 9.03
CA ILE A 171 -20.33 -0.87 8.84
C ILE A 171 -21.57 -0.35 9.59
N GLN A 172 -21.40 0.07 10.86
CA GLN A 172 -22.53 0.59 11.63
C GLN A 172 -23.15 1.84 11.01
N ASN A 173 -22.34 2.70 10.38
CA ASN A 173 -22.84 3.88 9.67
C ASN A 173 -23.63 3.48 8.42
N VAL A 174 -23.12 2.58 7.58
CA VAL A 174 -23.83 2.08 6.39
C VAL A 174 -25.18 1.46 6.79
N VAL A 175 -25.19 0.60 7.80
CA VAL A 175 -26.41 -0.02 8.35
C VAL A 175 -27.42 1.02 8.81
N LYS A 176 -26.98 2.03 9.57
CA LYS A 176 -27.86 3.11 10.06
C LYS A 176 -28.39 4.00 8.93
N ILE A 177 -27.57 4.31 7.93
CA ILE A 177 -27.94 5.18 6.81
C ILE A 177 -28.96 4.49 5.91
N LEU A 178 -28.76 3.20 5.58
CA LEU A 178 -29.71 2.42 4.80
C LEU A 178 -30.96 2.03 5.61
N GLY A 179 -30.86 1.98 6.94
CA GLY A 179 -31.95 1.54 7.82
C GLY A 179 -32.06 0.01 7.89
N LEU A 180 -30.93 -0.68 7.74
CA LEU A 180 -30.84 -2.14 7.78
C LEU A 180 -30.94 -2.66 9.22
N LYS A 181 -31.46 -3.88 9.37
CA LYS A 181 -31.54 -4.61 10.65
C LYS A 181 -30.96 -6.00 10.47
N TYR A 182 -30.05 -6.38 11.36
CA TYR A 182 -29.46 -7.72 11.35
C TYR A 182 -30.53 -8.80 11.54
N GLY A 183 -30.42 -9.91 10.80
CA GLY A 183 -31.36 -11.03 10.86
C GLY A 183 -32.71 -10.80 10.17
N GLN A 184 -32.95 -9.61 9.61
CA GLN A 184 -34.16 -9.34 8.84
C GLN A 184 -33.99 -9.79 7.38
N LYS A 185 -34.94 -10.59 6.87
CA LYS A 185 -35.08 -10.88 5.44
C LYS A 185 -35.88 -9.76 4.77
N TYR A 186 -35.36 -9.23 3.69
CA TYR A 186 -35.98 -8.16 2.90
C TYR A 186 -36.48 -8.73 1.57
N GLU A 187 -37.79 -8.65 1.34
CA GLU A 187 -38.42 -9.01 0.05
C GLU A 187 -38.51 -7.81 -0.91
N SER A 188 -38.37 -6.60 -0.36
CA SER A 188 -38.33 -5.34 -1.12
C SER A 188 -37.57 -4.28 -0.31
N THR A 189 -37.32 -3.14 -0.92
CA THR A 189 -36.71 -1.97 -0.27
C THR A 189 -37.68 -1.18 0.62
N LYS A 190 -38.93 -1.65 0.77
CA LYS A 190 -39.93 -0.98 1.60
C LYS A 190 -39.49 -0.95 3.07
N GLY A 191 -39.38 0.25 3.62
CA GLY A 191 -38.93 0.47 5.00
C GLY A 191 -37.43 0.78 5.14
N LEU A 192 -36.66 0.59 4.07
CA LEU A 192 -35.31 1.15 3.96
C LEU A 192 -35.36 2.65 3.67
N ARG A 193 -34.28 3.34 4.01
CA ARG A 193 -34.11 4.78 3.76
C ARG A 193 -33.72 5.10 2.33
N TYR A 194 -33.16 4.12 1.62
CA TYR A 194 -32.79 4.18 0.21
C TYR A 194 -33.26 2.90 -0.48
N GLY A 195 -33.68 3.01 -1.72
CA GLY A 195 -34.09 1.90 -2.58
C GLY A 195 -32.91 1.29 -3.33
N HIS A 196 -31.86 2.06 -3.55
CA HIS A 196 -30.68 1.62 -4.28
C HIS A 196 -29.39 1.96 -3.51
N LEU A 197 -28.38 1.13 -3.72
CA LEU A 197 -27.02 1.26 -3.20
C LEU A 197 -26.07 1.21 -4.39
N MET A 198 -25.42 2.34 -4.67
CA MET A 198 -24.48 2.49 -5.76
C MET A 198 -23.06 2.57 -5.21
N ILE A 199 -22.14 1.79 -5.77
CA ILE A 199 -20.73 1.79 -5.39
C ILE A 199 -19.94 2.63 -6.40
N MET A 200 -19.25 3.66 -5.91
CA MET A 200 -18.42 4.54 -6.73
C MET A 200 -16.98 4.50 -6.18
N ALA A 201 -16.19 3.59 -6.72
CA ALA A 201 -14.78 3.42 -6.37
C ALA A 201 -13.88 3.90 -7.51
N ASP A 202 -12.59 4.08 -7.25
CA ASP A 202 -11.64 4.35 -8.32
C ASP A 202 -11.62 3.16 -9.28
N GLN A 203 -11.51 3.41 -10.60
CA GLN A 203 -11.48 2.36 -11.62
C GLN A 203 -10.09 1.70 -11.69
N ASP A 204 -9.60 1.26 -10.52
CA ASP A 204 -8.37 0.53 -10.32
C ASP A 204 -8.65 -0.81 -9.61
N HIS A 205 -7.61 -1.61 -9.44
CA HIS A 205 -7.73 -2.92 -8.79
C HIS A 205 -8.20 -2.83 -7.33
N ASP A 206 -7.77 -1.82 -6.57
CA ASP A 206 -8.15 -1.68 -5.17
C ASP A 206 -9.63 -1.25 -5.02
N GLY A 207 -10.14 -0.46 -5.97
CA GLY A 207 -11.55 -0.15 -6.13
C GLY A 207 -12.41 -1.39 -6.39
N SER A 208 -11.98 -2.29 -7.28
CA SER A 208 -12.66 -3.60 -7.49
C SER A 208 -12.73 -4.43 -6.21
N HIS A 209 -11.70 -4.40 -5.36
CA HIS A 209 -11.75 -5.06 -4.05
C HIS A 209 -12.75 -4.41 -3.09
N ILE A 210 -12.85 -3.07 -3.07
CA ILE A 210 -13.86 -2.36 -2.29
C ILE A 210 -15.27 -2.74 -2.74
N LYS A 211 -15.54 -2.75 -4.06
CA LYS A 211 -16.81 -3.24 -4.63
C LYS A 211 -17.13 -4.64 -4.09
N GLY A 212 -16.17 -5.56 -4.20
CA GLY A 212 -16.31 -6.92 -3.72
C GLY A 212 -16.60 -7.03 -2.21
N LEU A 213 -15.94 -6.21 -1.38
CA LEU A 213 -16.19 -6.19 0.07
C LEU A 213 -17.58 -5.67 0.44
N VAL A 214 -18.10 -4.68 -0.30
CA VAL A 214 -19.48 -4.19 -0.13
C VAL A 214 -20.48 -5.25 -0.58
N ILE A 215 -20.25 -5.90 -1.73
CA ILE A 215 -21.05 -7.05 -2.19
C ILE A 215 -21.08 -8.13 -1.12
N ASN A 216 -19.91 -8.48 -0.58
CA ASN A 216 -19.76 -9.48 0.48
C ASN A 216 -20.52 -9.10 1.76
N LEU A 217 -20.49 -7.82 2.17
CA LEU A 217 -21.24 -7.32 3.33
C LEU A 217 -22.74 -7.57 3.16
N ILE A 218 -23.30 -7.19 2.01
CA ILE A 218 -24.73 -7.36 1.73
C ILE A 218 -25.06 -8.84 1.59
N HIS A 219 -24.25 -9.62 0.86
CA HIS A 219 -24.45 -11.07 0.70
C HIS A 219 -24.44 -11.81 2.04
N HIS A 220 -23.53 -11.46 2.96
CA HIS A 220 -23.39 -12.17 4.23
C HIS A 220 -24.55 -11.91 5.20
N PHE A 221 -25.00 -10.66 5.34
CA PHE A 221 -26.03 -10.30 6.31
C PHE A 221 -27.45 -10.23 5.75
N TRP A 222 -27.59 -9.87 4.48
CA TRP A 222 -28.87 -9.60 3.82
C TRP A 222 -28.88 -10.12 2.37
N PRO A 223 -28.63 -11.43 2.14
CA PRO A 223 -28.57 -11.99 0.79
C PRO A 223 -29.86 -11.74 -0.02
N SER A 224 -31.02 -11.66 0.65
CA SER A 224 -32.29 -11.39 -0.01
C SER A 224 -32.37 -10.01 -0.67
N LEU A 225 -31.52 -9.06 -0.30
CA LEU A 225 -31.43 -7.76 -0.98
C LEU A 225 -30.74 -7.83 -2.34
N LEU A 226 -29.89 -8.83 -2.57
CA LEU A 226 -29.25 -9.01 -3.89
C LEU A 226 -30.26 -9.47 -4.94
N VAL A 227 -31.32 -10.15 -4.52
CA VAL A 227 -32.44 -10.57 -5.37
C VAL A 227 -33.35 -9.39 -5.75
N VAL A 228 -33.30 -8.28 -4.99
CA VAL A 228 -34.14 -7.12 -5.26
C VAL A 228 -33.58 -6.36 -6.45
N ASP A 229 -34.35 -6.34 -7.53
CA ASP A 229 -33.96 -5.73 -8.80
C ASP A 229 -33.43 -4.29 -8.61
N GLY A 230 -32.27 -4.05 -9.20
CA GLY A 230 -31.55 -2.78 -9.15
C GLY A 230 -31.12 -2.31 -7.76
N PHE A 231 -31.20 -3.13 -6.69
CA PHE A 231 -30.77 -2.70 -5.35
C PHE A 231 -29.29 -2.36 -5.33
N LEU A 232 -28.43 -3.24 -5.84
CA LEU A 232 -26.99 -3.01 -5.89
C LEU A 232 -26.57 -2.57 -7.29
N GLN A 233 -25.79 -1.49 -7.34
CA GLN A 233 -25.36 -0.84 -8.57
C GLN A 233 -23.89 -0.45 -8.43
N GLU A 234 -23.20 -0.32 -9.55
CA GLU A 234 -21.89 0.32 -9.60
C GLU A 234 -21.91 1.54 -10.52
N PHE A 235 -21.01 2.47 -10.21
CA PHE A 235 -20.71 3.62 -11.04
C PHE A 235 -19.29 3.46 -11.58
N ILE A 236 -19.16 3.30 -12.89
CA ILE A 236 -17.88 3.15 -13.58
C ILE A 236 -17.40 4.50 -14.12
N THR A 237 -16.09 4.65 -14.26
CA THR A 237 -15.51 5.82 -14.93
C THR A 237 -14.44 5.42 -15.94
N PRO A 238 -14.24 6.18 -17.02
CA PRO A 238 -13.19 5.90 -17.97
C PRO A 238 -11.79 5.92 -17.34
N ILE A 239 -10.92 5.00 -17.77
CA ILE A 239 -9.52 4.94 -17.33
C ILE A 239 -8.57 5.63 -18.32
N VAL A 240 -8.94 5.73 -19.60
CA VAL A 240 -8.14 6.41 -20.63
C VAL A 240 -9.06 7.23 -21.51
N LYS A 241 -8.68 8.49 -21.76
CA LYS A 241 -9.27 9.30 -22.84
C LYS A 241 -8.20 9.69 -23.84
N CYS A 242 -8.48 9.43 -25.11
CA CYS A 242 -7.64 9.83 -26.22
C CYS A 242 -8.35 10.94 -27.00
N THR A 243 -7.67 12.06 -27.21
CA THR A 243 -8.24 13.23 -27.91
C THR A 243 -7.40 13.64 -29.11
N LYS A 244 -8.06 13.92 -30.23
CA LYS A 244 -7.43 14.42 -31.46
C LYS A 244 -8.34 15.45 -32.13
N GLY A 245 -8.03 16.73 -31.93
CA GLY A 245 -8.90 17.81 -32.39
C GLY A 245 -10.26 17.77 -31.69
N ARG A 246 -11.32 17.44 -32.44
CA ARG A 246 -12.69 17.30 -31.90
C ARG A 246 -13.09 15.86 -31.57
N THR A 247 -12.32 14.88 -32.06
CA THR A 247 -12.61 13.46 -31.82
C THR A 247 -12.11 13.07 -30.43
N LYS A 248 -12.96 12.37 -29.67
CA LYS A 248 -12.64 11.81 -28.37
C LYS A 248 -12.94 10.32 -28.41
N GLU A 249 -11.99 9.51 -28.00
CA GLU A 249 -12.15 8.08 -27.76
C GLU A 249 -11.98 7.84 -26.25
N VAL A 250 -12.86 7.03 -25.68
CA VAL A 250 -12.96 6.81 -24.24
C VAL A 250 -12.91 5.31 -23.99
N PHE A 251 -12.06 4.88 -23.06
CA PHE A 251 -11.85 3.48 -22.74
C PHE A 251 -12.04 3.23 -21.25
N TYR A 252 -12.72 2.14 -20.91
CA TYR A 252 -13.01 1.73 -19.53
C TYR A 252 -12.07 0.61 -19.06
N THR A 253 -11.39 -0.08 -20.00
CA THR A 253 -10.38 -1.08 -19.68
C THR A 253 -9.06 -0.85 -20.43
N MET A 254 -7.95 -1.33 -19.84
CA MET A 254 -6.64 -1.22 -20.47
C MET A 254 -6.52 -2.08 -21.74
N PRO A 255 -7.04 -3.33 -21.77
CA PRO A 255 -7.03 -4.13 -22.99
C PRO A 255 -7.72 -3.48 -24.19
N GLU A 256 -8.86 -2.81 -24.00
CA GLU A 256 -9.53 -2.06 -25.06
C GLU A 256 -8.67 -0.93 -25.61
N TYR A 257 -8.07 -0.15 -24.70
CA TYR A 257 -7.16 0.94 -25.07
C TYR A 257 -5.92 0.42 -25.80
N GLU A 258 -5.31 -0.68 -25.35
CA GLU A 258 -4.13 -1.26 -26.00
C GLU A 258 -4.46 -1.80 -27.39
N ALA A 259 -5.58 -2.51 -27.54
CA ALA A 259 -6.06 -2.98 -28.84
C ALA A 259 -6.35 -1.81 -29.80
N TRP A 260 -6.87 -0.69 -29.30
CA TRP A 260 -7.04 0.54 -30.08
C TRP A 260 -5.69 1.19 -30.43
N ARG A 261 -4.76 1.26 -29.48
CA ARG A 261 -3.43 1.86 -29.65
C ARG A 261 -2.64 1.14 -30.74
N GLU A 262 -2.67 -0.19 -30.73
CA GLU A 262 -2.01 -1.01 -31.75
C GLU A 262 -2.58 -0.79 -33.15
N ARG A 263 -3.91 -0.70 -33.27
CA ARG A 263 -4.59 -0.41 -34.55
C ARG A 263 -4.39 1.03 -35.02
N THR A 264 -4.08 1.97 -34.12
CA THR A 264 -4.03 3.41 -34.41
C THR A 264 -2.60 3.96 -34.41
N ASN A 265 -1.67 3.27 -35.06
CA ASN A 265 -0.26 3.69 -35.20
C ASN A 265 0.37 4.08 -33.84
N GLN A 266 0.17 3.25 -32.82
CA GLN A 266 0.64 3.47 -31.45
C GLN A 266 0.11 4.75 -30.79
N GLY A 267 -1.08 5.22 -31.21
CA GLY A 267 -1.68 6.46 -30.69
C GLY A 267 -0.97 7.74 -31.13
N ARG A 268 -0.08 7.68 -32.13
CA ARG A 268 0.72 8.84 -32.54
C ARG A 268 -0.19 9.99 -33.04
N GLY A 269 0.00 11.18 -32.48
CA GLY A 269 -0.80 12.37 -32.80
C GLY A 269 -2.12 12.47 -32.04
N TRP A 270 -2.34 11.63 -31.03
CA TRP A 270 -3.41 11.76 -30.04
C TRP A 270 -2.83 12.26 -28.72
N ILE A 271 -3.59 13.08 -27.99
CA ILE A 271 -3.31 13.42 -26.60
C ILE A 271 -3.99 12.35 -25.75
N ILE A 272 -3.19 11.55 -25.05
CA ILE A 272 -3.63 10.41 -24.27
C ILE A 272 -3.56 10.80 -22.79
N LYS A 273 -4.69 10.75 -22.08
CA LYS A 273 -4.78 11.06 -20.66
C LYS A 273 -5.26 9.83 -19.90
N PHE A 274 -4.49 9.40 -18.92
CA PHE A 274 -4.80 8.32 -18.00
C PHE A 274 -5.50 8.85 -16.74
N TYR A 275 -6.56 8.19 -16.31
CA TYR A 275 -7.38 8.54 -15.14
C TYR A 275 -7.14 7.49 -14.06
N LYS A 276 -6.28 7.81 -13.10
CA LYS A 276 -5.82 6.87 -12.06
C LYS A 276 -6.73 6.78 -10.85
N GLY A 277 -7.71 7.68 -10.78
CA GLY A 277 -8.69 7.74 -9.71
C GLY A 277 -9.69 8.85 -10.00
N LEU A 278 -10.82 8.84 -9.30
CA LEU A 278 -11.95 9.73 -9.52
C LEU A 278 -11.56 11.21 -9.35
N GLY A 279 -10.60 11.49 -8.47
CA GLY A 279 -10.05 12.85 -8.28
C GLY A 279 -9.26 13.41 -9.48
N THR A 280 -8.94 12.59 -10.49
CA THR A 280 -8.26 13.03 -11.72
C THR A 280 -9.21 13.72 -12.70
N SER A 281 -10.50 13.41 -12.60
CA SER A 281 -11.53 14.01 -13.44
C SER A 281 -11.85 15.43 -12.98
N THR A 282 -12.01 16.34 -13.94
CA THR A 282 -12.42 17.71 -13.63
C THR A 282 -13.89 17.78 -13.20
N ASP A 283 -14.29 18.85 -12.52
CA ASP A 283 -15.70 19.09 -12.18
C ASP A 283 -16.61 19.09 -13.41
N ALA A 284 -16.11 19.52 -14.58
CA ALA A 284 -16.87 19.52 -15.83
C ALA A 284 -17.12 18.09 -16.34
N GLU A 285 -16.08 17.25 -16.36
CA GLU A 285 -16.20 15.84 -16.74
C GLU A 285 -17.08 15.07 -15.76
N THR A 286 -16.97 15.36 -14.47
CA THR A 286 -17.81 14.74 -13.44
C THR A 286 -19.28 15.05 -13.64
N LYS A 287 -19.60 16.30 -14.00
CA LYS A 287 -20.97 16.70 -14.35
C LYS A 287 -21.46 16.02 -15.61
N GLU A 288 -20.58 15.82 -16.61
CA GLU A 288 -20.87 15.07 -17.83
C GLU A 288 -21.24 13.62 -17.50
N TYR A 289 -20.41 12.91 -16.71
CA TYR A 289 -20.68 11.51 -16.31
C TYR A 289 -22.00 11.36 -15.55
N LEU A 290 -22.30 12.28 -14.63
CA LEU A 290 -23.54 12.21 -13.85
C LEU A 290 -24.75 12.72 -14.63
N SER A 291 -24.56 13.56 -15.65
CA SER A 291 -25.64 13.91 -16.60
C SER A 291 -26.01 12.74 -17.52
N ASP A 292 -25.03 11.88 -17.80
CA ASP A 292 -25.18 10.65 -18.57
C ASP A 292 -25.03 9.42 -17.67
N LEU A 293 -25.84 9.41 -16.59
CA LEU A 293 -25.75 8.37 -15.57
C LEU A 293 -25.97 6.96 -16.14
N GLN A 294 -26.81 6.83 -17.18
CA GLN A 294 -27.16 5.53 -17.77
C GLN A 294 -25.92 4.82 -18.34
N THR A 295 -25.00 5.54 -18.97
CA THR A 295 -23.77 4.94 -19.55
C THR A 295 -22.71 4.62 -18.51
N HIS A 296 -22.83 5.17 -17.30
CA HIS A 296 -21.87 4.98 -16.21
C HIS A 296 -22.44 4.08 -15.10
N GLN A 297 -23.68 3.64 -15.20
CA GLN A 297 -24.39 2.89 -14.17
C GLN A 297 -24.63 1.46 -14.64
N ILE A 298 -24.07 0.50 -13.91
CA ILE A 298 -24.30 -0.92 -14.15
C ILE A 298 -25.05 -1.51 -12.96
N ARG A 299 -26.12 -2.26 -13.23
CA ARG A 299 -26.91 -2.95 -12.19
C ARG A 299 -26.39 -4.37 -12.01
N PHE A 300 -26.31 -4.84 -10.77
CA PHE A 300 -26.00 -6.24 -10.52
C PHE A 300 -27.26 -7.10 -10.59
N THR A 301 -27.16 -8.25 -11.26
CA THR A 301 -28.21 -9.28 -11.31
C THR A 301 -27.80 -10.48 -10.47
N TYR A 302 -28.77 -11.06 -9.75
CA TYR A 302 -28.54 -12.20 -8.84
C TYR A 302 -29.40 -13.40 -9.25
N ASP A 303 -28.75 -14.45 -9.73
CA ASP A 303 -29.40 -15.66 -10.28
C ASP A 303 -29.41 -16.86 -9.31
N GLY A 304 -29.17 -16.63 -8.01
CA GLY A 304 -29.35 -17.63 -6.95
C GLY A 304 -28.06 -18.29 -6.47
N ASP A 305 -28.06 -19.62 -6.37
CA ASP A 305 -27.03 -20.38 -5.63
C ASP A 305 -25.63 -20.29 -6.28
N GLY A 306 -25.54 -20.19 -7.60
CA GLY A 306 -24.25 -20.03 -8.31
C GLY A 306 -23.54 -18.74 -7.93
N ASP A 307 -24.30 -17.65 -7.84
CA ASP A 307 -23.79 -16.32 -7.45
C ASP A 307 -23.39 -16.30 -5.97
N ALA A 308 -24.16 -16.98 -5.13
CA ALA A 308 -23.82 -17.16 -3.72
C ALA A 308 -22.47 -17.86 -3.55
N ASP A 309 -22.24 -18.94 -4.32
CA ASP A 309 -21.02 -19.75 -4.24
C ASP A 309 -19.78 -18.96 -4.66
N VAL A 310 -19.84 -18.22 -5.78
CA VAL A 310 -18.68 -17.43 -6.25
C VAL A 310 -18.31 -16.30 -5.29
N ILE A 311 -19.30 -15.63 -4.68
CA ILE A 311 -19.05 -14.61 -3.65
C ILE A 311 -18.44 -15.26 -2.39
N ASP A 312 -18.95 -16.43 -1.97
CA ASP A 312 -18.38 -17.13 -0.82
C ASP A 312 -16.95 -17.59 -1.07
N MET A 313 -16.66 -18.16 -2.26
CA MET A 313 -15.32 -18.55 -2.72
C MET A 313 -14.33 -17.38 -2.59
N ALA A 314 -14.73 -16.19 -3.06
CA ALA A 314 -13.87 -15.01 -3.05
C ALA A 314 -13.52 -14.52 -1.63
N PHE A 315 -14.45 -14.58 -0.66
CA PHE A 315 -14.28 -13.92 0.64
C PHE A 315 -14.16 -14.84 1.87
N SER A 316 -14.46 -16.13 1.74
CA SER A 316 -14.39 -17.11 2.84
C SER A 316 -12.94 -17.55 3.12
N LYS A 317 -12.48 -17.45 4.38
CA LYS A 317 -11.12 -17.94 4.74
C LYS A 317 -10.98 -19.46 4.67
N LYS A 318 -12.09 -20.19 4.59
CA LYS A 318 -12.07 -21.66 4.51
C LYS A 318 -11.80 -22.16 3.09
N ARG A 319 -12.00 -21.31 2.07
CA ARG A 319 -11.91 -21.65 0.64
C ARG A 319 -10.59 -21.18 0.01
N VAL A 320 -9.47 -21.31 0.75
CA VAL A 320 -8.15 -20.90 0.27
C VAL A 320 -7.69 -21.75 -0.92
N GLU A 321 -7.92 -23.06 -0.88
CA GLU A 321 -7.54 -23.95 -1.99
C GLU A 321 -8.38 -23.67 -3.25
N ASP A 322 -9.68 -23.47 -3.11
CA ASP A 322 -10.56 -23.07 -4.21
C ASP A 322 -10.09 -21.77 -4.87
N ARG A 323 -9.67 -20.77 -4.08
CA ARG A 323 -9.09 -19.54 -4.63
C ARG A 323 -7.77 -19.76 -5.36
N LYS A 324 -6.94 -20.71 -4.91
CA LYS A 324 -5.70 -21.05 -5.64
C LYS A 324 -6.03 -21.66 -7.00
N ASP A 325 -7.00 -22.55 -7.06
CA ASP A 325 -7.45 -23.15 -8.32
C ASP A 325 -8.11 -22.12 -9.24
N TRP A 326 -8.94 -21.25 -8.67
CA TRP A 326 -9.53 -20.10 -9.38
C TRP A 326 -8.47 -19.18 -9.99
N LEU A 327 -7.42 -18.83 -9.23
CA LEU A 327 -6.31 -18.01 -9.71
C LEU A 327 -5.43 -18.75 -10.72
N ARG A 328 -5.31 -20.08 -10.64
CA ARG A 328 -4.61 -20.88 -11.67
C ARG A 328 -5.36 -20.88 -13.01
N GLY A 329 -6.68 -20.74 -12.98
CA GLY A 329 -7.52 -20.61 -14.18
C GLY A 329 -7.51 -19.22 -14.81
N TYR A 330 -6.81 -18.24 -14.22
CA TYR A 330 -6.70 -16.91 -14.79
C TYR A 330 -5.94 -16.92 -16.12
N GLU A 331 -6.54 -16.33 -17.16
CA GLU A 331 -5.90 -16.14 -18.46
C GLU A 331 -5.50 -14.65 -18.64
N PRO A 332 -4.24 -14.35 -19.00
CA PRO A 332 -3.82 -12.99 -19.31
C PRO A 332 -4.67 -12.37 -20.42
N GLY A 333 -5.13 -11.13 -20.19
CA GLY A 333 -6.05 -10.45 -21.09
C GLY A 333 -7.53 -10.59 -20.69
N THR A 334 -7.83 -11.24 -19.56
CA THR A 334 -9.18 -11.20 -18.97
C THR A 334 -9.54 -9.75 -18.60
N TYR A 335 -10.72 -9.28 -19.03
CA TYR A 335 -11.31 -8.00 -18.64
C TYR A 335 -12.84 -8.09 -18.61
N VAL A 336 -13.47 -7.14 -17.92
CA VAL A 336 -14.94 -6.97 -17.92
C VAL A 336 -15.34 -6.13 -19.12
N ASP A 337 -16.32 -6.61 -19.89
CA ASP A 337 -16.99 -5.78 -20.89
C ASP A 337 -18.00 -4.87 -20.18
N TYR A 338 -17.72 -3.57 -20.21
CA TYR A 338 -18.56 -2.56 -19.56
C TYR A 338 -19.65 -2.00 -20.50
N ASP A 339 -19.74 -2.46 -21.75
CA ASP A 339 -20.82 -2.08 -22.69
C ASP A 339 -22.10 -2.89 -22.41
N VAL A 340 -22.53 -2.91 -21.15
CA VAL A 340 -23.70 -3.64 -20.65
C VAL A 340 -24.45 -2.82 -19.60
N ASP A 341 -25.79 -2.92 -19.59
CA ASP A 341 -26.63 -2.28 -18.56
C ASP A 341 -26.65 -3.08 -17.24
N GLU A 342 -26.36 -4.38 -17.31
CA GLU A 342 -26.49 -5.35 -16.22
C GLU A 342 -25.32 -6.33 -16.19
N MET A 343 -24.85 -6.68 -14.99
CA MET A 343 -23.72 -7.57 -14.77
C MET A 343 -24.04 -8.60 -13.68
N GLY A 344 -23.81 -9.89 -13.99
CA GLY A 344 -23.92 -10.96 -12.99
C GLY A 344 -22.74 -10.98 -12.02
N TYR A 345 -22.96 -11.45 -10.79
CA TYR A 345 -21.87 -11.61 -9.82
C TYR A 345 -20.72 -12.52 -10.27
N PRO A 346 -20.94 -13.62 -11.02
CA PRO A 346 -19.85 -14.44 -11.55
C PRO A 346 -18.96 -13.67 -12.54
N GLU A 347 -19.55 -12.79 -13.34
CA GLU A 347 -18.80 -11.93 -14.28
C GLU A 347 -17.90 -10.97 -13.51
N PHE A 348 -18.45 -10.26 -12.53
CA PHE A 348 -17.68 -9.37 -11.64
C PHE A 348 -16.55 -10.12 -10.91
N VAL A 349 -16.85 -11.26 -10.30
CA VAL A 349 -15.85 -12.03 -9.55
C VAL A 349 -14.75 -12.51 -10.51
N ASN A 350 -15.13 -13.22 -11.58
CA ASN A 350 -14.18 -13.92 -12.44
C ASN A 350 -13.49 -13.03 -13.48
N LYS A 351 -13.94 -11.80 -13.71
CA LYS A 351 -13.31 -10.89 -14.68
C LYS A 351 -12.82 -9.56 -14.10
N GLU A 352 -13.34 -9.11 -12.95
CA GLU A 352 -12.87 -7.89 -12.28
C GLU A 352 -12.09 -8.20 -10.99
N LEU A 353 -12.70 -8.92 -10.05
CA LEU A 353 -12.11 -9.19 -8.74
C LEU A 353 -10.89 -10.12 -8.82
N ILE A 354 -10.85 -11.00 -9.84
CA ILE A 354 -9.67 -11.82 -10.13
C ILE A 354 -8.45 -10.95 -10.45
N LEU A 355 -8.64 -9.82 -11.15
CA LEU A 355 -7.55 -8.91 -11.51
C LEU A 355 -6.97 -8.25 -10.28
N PHE A 356 -7.82 -7.86 -9.32
CA PHE A 356 -7.36 -7.43 -8.01
C PHE A 356 -6.53 -8.51 -7.32
N SER A 357 -7.05 -9.74 -7.27
CA SER A 357 -6.39 -10.85 -6.56
C SER A 357 -5.03 -11.17 -7.17
N MET A 358 -4.92 -11.14 -8.51
CA MET A 358 -3.66 -11.28 -9.22
C MET A 358 -2.72 -10.09 -8.95
N ALA A 359 -3.22 -8.86 -8.99
CA ALA A 359 -2.42 -7.67 -8.69
C ALA A 359 -1.93 -7.65 -7.24
N ASP A 360 -2.72 -8.09 -6.27
CA ASP A 360 -2.34 -8.21 -4.86
C ASP A 360 -1.24 -9.26 -4.68
N ASN A 361 -1.38 -10.42 -5.33
CA ASN A 361 -0.33 -11.44 -5.37
C ASN A 361 0.96 -10.90 -5.99
N ILE A 362 0.89 -10.23 -7.15
CA ILE A 362 2.05 -9.61 -7.82
C ILE A 362 2.75 -8.59 -6.90
N ARG A 363 1.98 -7.80 -6.15
CA ARG A 363 2.52 -6.79 -5.22
C ARG A 363 3.09 -7.41 -3.94
N SER A 364 2.61 -8.59 -3.54
CA SER A 364 2.91 -9.22 -2.25
C SER A 364 3.92 -10.35 -2.32
N ILE A 365 3.97 -11.08 -3.43
CA ILE A 365 4.82 -12.26 -3.68
C ILE A 365 6.03 -11.86 -4.54
N PRO A 366 7.26 -12.13 -4.10
CA PRO A 366 8.44 -11.82 -4.90
C PRO A 366 8.70 -12.86 -5.98
N SER A 367 9.52 -12.47 -6.96
CA SER A 367 10.06 -13.39 -7.96
C SER A 367 11.22 -14.22 -7.38
N VAL A 368 11.32 -15.48 -7.81
CA VAL A 368 12.46 -16.36 -7.55
C VAL A 368 13.77 -15.78 -8.09
N MET A 369 13.70 -14.97 -9.14
CA MET A 369 14.88 -14.46 -9.84
C MET A 369 15.62 -13.37 -9.07
N ASP A 370 14.90 -12.35 -8.58
CA ASP A 370 15.51 -11.18 -7.95
C ASP A 370 15.04 -10.92 -6.52
N ARG A 371 14.15 -11.76 -5.97
CA ARG A 371 13.50 -11.57 -4.66
C ARG A 371 12.60 -10.35 -4.57
N PHE A 372 12.47 -9.54 -5.61
CA PHE A 372 11.79 -8.27 -5.48
C PHE A 372 10.29 -8.38 -5.66
N LYS A 373 9.59 -7.65 -4.80
CA LYS A 373 8.26 -7.13 -5.08
C LYS A 373 8.40 -5.93 -6.04
N PRO A 374 7.38 -5.58 -6.84
CA PRO A 374 7.46 -4.48 -7.81
C PRO A 374 7.99 -3.16 -7.23
N SER A 375 7.55 -2.77 -6.02
CA SER A 375 8.04 -1.57 -5.33
C SER A 375 9.54 -1.57 -5.09
N GLN A 376 10.11 -2.71 -4.66
CA GLN A 376 11.55 -2.86 -4.44
C GLN A 376 12.33 -2.79 -5.77
N ARG A 377 11.76 -3.37 -6.83
CA ARG A 377 12.35 -3.36 -8.17
C ARG A 377 12.37 -1.95 -8.77
N LYS A 378 11.27 -1.21 -8.62
CA LYS A 378 11.14 0.20 -8.99
C LYS A 378 12.17 1.09 -8.28
N VAL A 379 12.34 0.90 -6.96
CA VAL A 379 13.39 1.58 -6.18
C VAL A 379 14.77 1.30 -6.77
N LEU A 380 15.12 0.02 -6.95
CA LEU A 380 16.44 -0.35 -7.43
C LEU A 380 16.70 0.13 -8.87
N PHE A 381 15.69 0.06 -9.74
CA PHE A 381 15.75 0.60 -11.09
C PHE A 381 16.09 2.08 -11.11
N CYS A 382 15.42 2.89 -10.29
CA CYS A 382 15.71 4.33 -10.22
C CYS A 382 17.09 4.61 -9.60
N CYS A 383 17.52 3.86 -8.59
CA CYS A 383 18.89 3.95 -8.06
C CYS A 383 19.93 3.64 -9.14
N PHE A 384 19.66 2.65 -9.99
CA PHE A 384 20.52 2.29 -11.12
C PHE A 384 20.52 3.33 -12.23
N LYS A 385 19.34 3.86 -12.58
CA LYS A 385 19.14 4.91 -13.60
C LYS A 385 19.86 6.20 -13.24
N ARG A 386 19.79 6.61 -11.97
CA ARG A 386 20.48 7.80 -11.44
C ARG A 386 21.97 7.57 -11.15
N ASN A 387 22.42 6.31 -11.10
CA ASN A 387 23.74 5.93 -10.61
C ASN A 387 24.00 6.53 -9.21
N LEU A 388 23.11 6.21 -8.26
CA LEU A 388 23.06 6.80 -6.92
C LEU A 388 24.28 6.43 -6.06
N ARG A 389 25.40 7.14 -6.26
CA ARG A 389 26.65 6.97 -5.50
C ARG A 389 26.71 7.91 -4.29
N ALA A 390 26.30 9.15 -4.48
CA ALA A 390 26.18 10.13 -3.40
C ALA A 390 24.90 9.89 -2.61
N GLU A 391 24.94 10.23 -1.32
CA GLU A 391 23.79 10.13 -0.43
C GLU A 391 22.64 11.05 -0.88
N LEU A 392 21.41 10.55 -0.78
CA LEU A 392 20.19 11.27 -1.10
C LEU A 392 19.16 11.03 -0.01
N LYS A 393 18.38 12.05 0.36
CA LYS A 393 17.31 11.89 1.35
C LYS A 393 16.30 10.85 0.88
N VAL A 394 15.85 9.98 1.79
CA VAL A 394 14.87 8.94 1.45
C VAL A 394 13.58 9.52 0.89
N ALA A 395 13.11 10.67 1.42
CA ALA A 395 11.95 11.36 0.87
C ALA A 395 12.15 11.84 -0.59
N GLN A 396 13.35 12.34 -0.91
CA GLN A 396 13.66 12.78 -2.28
C GLN A 396 13.81 11.59 -3.23
N LEU A 397 14.42 10.50 -2.75
CA LEU A 397 14.51 9.26 -3.53
C LEU A 397 13.12 8.68 -3.80
N ALA A 398 12.21 8.68 -2.82
CA ALA A 398 10.84 8.21 -3.02
C ALA A 398 10.08 9.01 -4.09
N GLY A 399 10.19 10.34 -4.09
CA GLY A 399 9.63 11.18 -5.15
C GLY A 399 10.23 10.89 -6.53
N TYR A 400 11.56 10.76 -6.61
CA TYR A 400 12.27 10.38 -7.85
C TYR A 400 11.85 8.99 -8.36
N VAL A 401 11.66 8.03 -7.46
CA VAL A 401 11.14 6.70 -7.81
C VAL A 401 9.72 6.83 -8.33
N SER A 402 8.87 7.61 -7.66
CA SER A 402 7.48 7.79 -8.06
C SER A 402 7.34 8.31 -9.49
N GLU A 403 8.12 9.33 -9.82
CA GLU A 403 8.16 9.94 -11.15
C GLU A 403 8.76 9.01 -12.20
N HIS A 404 9.94 8.43 -11.94
CA HIS A 404 10.70 7.74 -12.99
C HIS A 404 10.38 6.26 -13.19
N SER A 405 9.53 5.68 -12.34
CA SER A 405 9.10 4.29 -12.45
C SER A 405 7.58 4.14 -12.62
N ALA A 406 6.86 5.23 -12.87
CA ALA A 406 5.39 5.23 -12.97
C ALA A 406 4.74 4.57 -11.73
N TYR A 407 5.21 4.90 -10.51
CA TYR A 407 4.60 4.35 -9.31
C TYR A 407 3.29 5.10 -9.01
N HIS A 408 2.19 4.37 -8.85
CA HIS A 408 0.86 4.97 -8.69
C HIS A 408 0.32 4.95 -7.26
N HIS A 409 1.01 4.28 -6.33
CA HIS A 409 0.62 4.30 -4.93
C HIS A 409 1.30 5.44 -4.16
N GLY A 410 0.83 5.74 -2.96
CA GLY A 410 1.40 6.83 -2.16
C GLY A 410 2.89 6.65 -1.83
N GLU A 411 3.65 7.75 -1.90
CA GLU A 411 5.09 7.81 -1.62
C GLU A 411 5.46 7.30 -0.22
N ALA A 412 4.55 7.39 0.76
CA ALA A 412 4.77 6.86 2.10
C ALA A 412 5.12 5.36 2.09
N SER A 413 4.49 4.59 1.19
CA SER A 413 4.78 3.16 1.00
C SER A 413 6.17 2.95 0.39
N LEU A 414 6.59 3.82 -0.55
CA LEU A 414 7.95 3.78 -1.11
C LEU A 414 9.01 4.15 -0.07
N GLN A 415 8.75 5.15 0.77
CA GLN A 415 9.66 5.52 1.86
C GLN A 415 9.89 4.33 2.80
N GLY A 416 8.82 3.66 3.24
CA GLY A 416 8.94 2.43 4.02
C GLY A 416 9.67 1.31 3.29
N CYS A 417 9.43 1.14 1.99
CA CYS A 417 10.13 0.18 1.14
C CYS A 417 11.64 0.45 1.09
N ILE A 418 12.06 1.70 0.87
CA ILE A 418 13.47 2.11 0.82
C ILE A 418 14.13 1.86 2.18
N VAL A 419 13.47 2.24 3.28
CA VAL A 419 13.98 1.99 4.64
C VAL A 419 14.22 0.50 4.86
N ASN A 420 13.24 -0.35 4.54
CA ASN A 420 13.36 -1.81 4.71
C ASN A 420 14.46 -2.43 3.82
N MET A 421 14.75 -1.85 2.66
CA MET A 421 15.85 -2.30 1.79
C MET A 421 17.24 -1.92 2.29
N ALA A 422 17.31 -0.88 3.13
CA ALA A 422 18.56 -0.38 3.71
C ALA A 422 18.86 -0.92 5.12
N GLN A 423 17.84 -1.41 5.84
CA GLN A 423 17.99 -1.97 7.18
C GLN A 423 19.04 -3.09 7.25
N ASP A 424 19.84 -3.05 8.31
CA ASP A 424 21.06 -3.84 8.45
C ASP A 424 21.21 -4.52 9.83
N PHE A 425 20.26 -4.36 10.74
CA PHE A 425 20.26 -4.98 12.07
C PHE A 425 19.96 -6.50 12.04
N VAL A 426 20.32 -7.22 13.11
CA VAL A 426 20.10 -8.68 13.24
C VAL A 426 18.64 -9.08 12.99
N GLY A 427 18.42 -9.97 12.02
CA GLY A 427 17.09 -10.45 11.65
C GLY A 427 16.39 -9.63 10.55
N SER A 428 17.04 -8.60 9.99
CA SER A 428 16.61 -7.87 8.80
C SER A 428 17.20 -8.49 7.50
N ASN A 429 18.05 -7.76 6.77
CA ASN A 429 18.70 -8.24 5.54
C ASN A 429 20.10 -8.81 5.84
N ASN A 430 20.41 -9.99 5.28
CA ASN A 430 21.79 -10.50 5.30
C ASN A 430 22.72 -9.66 4.40
N ILE A 431 22.18 -9.14 3.30
CA ILE A 431 22.84 -8.16 2.44
C ILE A 431 21.85 -7.03 2.15
N HIS A 432 22.01 -5.88 2.81
CA HIS A 432 21.28 -4.68 2.43
C HIS A 432 21.81 -4.14 1.10
N LEU A 433 20.91 -3.68 0.21
CA LEU A 433 21.28 -3.23 -1.13
C LEU A 433 21.45 -1.71 -1.21
N LEU A 434 20.98 -1.02 -0.17
CA LEU A 434 21.06 0.40 0.04
C LEU A 434 21.75 0.64 1.39
N SER A 435 22.57 1.67 1.51
CA SER A 435 23.26 1.95 2.76
C SER A 435 22.36 2.73 3.73
N PRO A 436 22.31 2.37 5.02
CA PRO A 436 21.50 3.06 6.03
C PRO A 436 22.24 4.29 6.60
N ILE A 437 22.19 5.44 5.91
CA ILE A 437 22.86 6.67 6.36
C ILE A 437 21.92 7.47 7.27
N GLY A 438 22.03 7.21 8.58
CA GLY A 438 21.18 7.79 9.61
C GLY A 438 20.43 6.71 10.39
N GLN A 439 19.32 7.06 11.04
CA GLN A 439 18.56 6.13 11.88
C GLN A 439 17.49 5.37 11.07
N PHE A 440 17.86 4.21 10.50
CA PHE A 440 16.99 3.33 9.70
C PHE A 440 16.19 2.32 10.55
N GLY A 441 16.20 2.52 11.86
CA GLY A 441 15.59 1.64 12.85
C GLY A 441 16.57 0.57 13.31
N SER A 442 16.23 -0.07 14.41
CA SER A 442 17.11 -1.00 15.10
C SER A 442 16.39 -2.30 15.47
N ARG A 443 17.15 -3.24 16.02
CA ARG A 443 16.58 -4.46 16.59
C ARG A 443 15.67 -4.22 17.79
N LEU A 444 15.69 -3.01 18.40
CA LEU A 444 14.89 -2.69 19.57
C LEU A 444 13.38 -2.81 19.28
N MET A 445 12.97 -2.34 18.09
CA MET A 445 11.57 -2.36 17.64
C MET A 445 11.39 -3.02 16.27
N GLY A 446 12.39 -3.77 15.80
CA GLY A 446 12.35 -4.43 14.49
C GLY A 446 12.23 -3.43 13.34
N GLY A 447 12.97 -2.31 13.41
CA GLY A 447 12.98 -1.28 12.39
C GLY A 447 11.86 -0.24 12.48
N LYS A 448 10.88 -0.41 13.37
CA LYS A 448 9.76 0.55 13.55
C LYS A 448 10.16 1.87 14.19
N ASP A 449 11.33 1.90 14.82
CA ASP A 449 12.00 3.05 15.41
C ASP A 449 12.81 3.85 14.38
N ALA A 450 12.69 3.55 13.09
CA ALA A 450 13.29 4.34 12.02
C ALA A 450 12.83 5.81 12.07
N ALA A 451 13.76 6.73 11.86
CA ALA A 451 13.46 8.14 11.77
C ALA A 451 12.65 8.44 10.49
N SER A 452 11.96 9.59 10.47
CA SER A 452 11.21 10.02 9.29
C SER A 452 12.13 10.12 8.07
N ALA A 453 11.63 9.72 6.89
CA ALA A 453 12.30 9.77 5.59
C ALA A 453 12.92 11.14 5.22
N ARG A 454 12.51 12.21 5.92
CA ARG A 454 13.00 13.58 5.77
C ARG A 454 14.39 13.80 6.39
N TYR A 455 14.77 12.96 7.36
CA TYR A 455 15.99 13.08 8.17
C TYR A 455 17.07 12.07 7.81
N ILE A 456 16.72 11.03 7.07
CA ILE A 456 17.61 9.92 6.75
C ILE A 456 17.98 9.91 5.27
N PHE A 457 19.18 9.44 4.98
CA PHE A 457 19.78 9.43 3.65
C PHE A 457 20.16 8.01 3.25
N THR A 458 20.27 7.78 1.96
CA THR A 458 20.70 6.49 1.44
C THR A 458 21.41 6.65 0.09
N ASN A 459 22.22 5.66 -0.25
CA ASN A 459 22.84 5.47 -1.55
C ASN A 459 22.93 3.98 -1.87
N LEU A 460 23.40 3.66 -3.06
CA LEU A 460 23.56 2.28 -3.49
C LEU A 460 24.79 1.65 -2.82
N GLU A 461 24.60 0.50 -2.15
CA GLU A 461 25.70 -0.22 -1.52
C GLU A 461 26.68 -0.77 -2.57
N GLN A 462 27.98 -0.85 -2.24
CA GLN A 462 29.02 -1.23 -3.21
C GLN A 462 28.80 -2.63 -3.78
N LEU A 463 28.39 -3.57 -2.92
CA LEU A 463 28.08 -4.95 -3.33
C LEU A 463 26.91 -5.01 -4.33
N THR A 464 25.99 -4.06 -4.30
CA THR A 464 24.77 -4.12 -5.12
C THR A 464 25.07 -4.16 -6.62
N ARG A 465 26.08 -3.43 -7.12
CA ARG A 465 26.49 -3.50 -8.53
C ARG A 465 27.31 -4.73 -8.89
N LEU A 466 27.91 -5.40 -7.90
CA LEU A 466 28.54 -6.70 -8.11
C LEU A 466 27.47 -7.79 -8.20
N ILE A 467 26.44 -7.70 -7.34
CA ILE A 467 25.31 -8.62 -7.35
C ILE A 467 24.50 -8.47 -8.64
N TYR A 468 24.14 -7.23 -8.99
CA TYR A 468 23.39 -6.87 -10.18
C TYR A 468 24.31 -6.23 -11.21
N HIS A 469 24.93 -7.09 -12.01
CA HIS A 469 26.02 -6.69 -12.89
C HIS A 469 25.51 -5.81 -14.06
N PRO A 470 26.08 -4.62 -14.33
CA PRO A 470 25.59 -3.70 -15.37
C PRO A 470 25.54 -4.28 -16.79
N LEU A 471 26.47 -5.19 -17.13
CA LEU A 471 26.47 -5.90 -18.42
C LEU A 471 25.28 -6.84 -18.64
N ASP A 472 24.50 -7.14 -17.60
CA ASP A 472 23.28 -7.94 -17.75
C ASP A 472 22.10 -7.07 -18.21
N ASN A 473 22.18 -5.73 -18.07
CA ASN A 473 21.08 -4.81 -18.38
C ASN A 473 20.56 -4.94 -19.82
N ASP A 474 21.43 -5.13 -20.81
CA ASP A 474 21.00 -5.27 -22.22
C ASP A 474 20.25 -6.58 -22.48
N CYS A 475 20.28 -7.54 -21.55
CA CYS A 475 19.62 -8.83 -21.66
C CYS A 475 18.25 -8.84 -20.97
N LEU A 476 17.91 -7.80 -20.21
CA LEU A 476 16.67 -7.71 -19.44
C LEU A 476 15.51 -7.23 -20.31
N LYS A 477 14.30 -7.73 -20.01
CA LYS A 477 13.06 -7.26 -20.63
C LYS A 477 12.49 -6.12 -19.78
N TYR A 478 12.70 -4.89 -20.24
CA TYR A 478 12.16 -3.68 -19.61
C TYR A 478 10.67 -3.52 -19.92
N LEU A 479 9.88 -3.19 -18.89
CA LEU A 479 8.47 -2.92 -19.04
C LEU A 479 8.25 -1.47 -19.50
N SER A 480 7.05 -1.20 -20.02
CA SER A 480 6.61 0.13 -20.41
C SER A 480 5.25 0.43 -19.80
N GLU A 481 5.13 1.58 -19.15
CA GLU A 481 3.92 2.04 -18.48
C GLU A 481 3.78 3.55 -18.76
N ASP A 482 2.57 4.04 -19.08
CA ASP A 482 2.32 5.43 -19.50
C ASP A 482 3.26 5.95 -20.62
N GLY A 483 3.71 5.07 -21.53
CA GLY A 483 4.67 5.40 -22.60
C GLY A 483 6.12 5.56 -22.13
N GLN A 484 6.38 5.42 -20.84
CA GLN A 484 7.70 5.48 -20.21
C GLN A 484 8.28 4.07 -20.04
N SER A 485 9.58 3.91 -20.34
CA SER A 485 10.31 2.70 -19.97
C SER A 485 10.56 2.71 -18.47
N ILE A 486 10.06 1.68 -17.79
CA ILE A 486 10.16 1.50 -16.34
C ILE A 486 11.12 0.34 -16.02
N GLU A 487 11.04 -0.26 -14.85
CA GLU A 487 11.86 -1.40 -14.42
C GLU A 487 11.68 -2.65 -15.30
N PRO A 488 12.64 -3.60 -15.29
CA PRO A 488 12.45 -4.88 -15.96
C PRO A 488 11.46 -5.78 -15.23
N GLU A 489 10.97 -6.83 -15.89
CA GLU A 489 10.13 -7.87 -15.27
C GLU A 489 10.80 -8.42 -13.99
N TRP A 490 12.09 -8.69 -14.09
CA TRP A 490 12.97 -9.03 -12.98
C TRP A 490 14.42 -8.71 -13.34
N TYR A 491 15.24 -8.47 -12.31
CA TYR A 491 16.69 -8.44 -12.46
C TYR A 491 17.28 -9.85 -12.40
N ILE A 492 18.54 -9.99 -12.82
CA ILE A 492 19.26 -11.26 -12.75
C ILE A 492 20.53 -11.12 -11.90
N PRO A 493 20.43 -11.31 -10.58
CA PRO A 493 21.60 -11.27 -9.71
C PRO A 493 22.57 -12.42 -10.02
N ILE A 494 23.82 -12.32 -9.56
CA ILE A 494 24.81 -13.42 -9.67
C ILE A 494 24.57 -14.56 -8.68
N ILE A 495 23.78 -14.32 -7.62
CA ILE A 495 23.39 -15.31 -6.59
C ILE A 495 21.88 -15.19 -6.30
N PRO A 496 21.20 -16.26 -5.88
CA PRO A 496 19.76 -16.24 -5.61
C PRO A 496 19.44 -15.41 -4.36
N MET A 497 19.12 -14.13 -4.58
CA MET A 497 18.88 -13.17 -3.50
C MET A 497 17.66 -13.51 -2.64
N VAL A 498 16.76 -14.37 -3.14
CA VAL A 498 15.60 -14.86 -2.40
C VAL A 498 15.99 -15.73 -1.22
N LEU A 499 17.07 -16.50 -1.34
CA LEU A 499 17.64 -17.26 -0.23
C LEU A 499 18.52 -16.38 0.65
N VAL A 500 19.22 -15.39 0.09
CA VAL A 500 20.08 -14.49 0.87
C VAL A 500 19.28 -13.67 1.88
N ASN A 501 18.27 -12.94 1.42
CA ASN A 501 17.51 -11.99 2.25
C ASN A 501 16.13 -12.48 2.65
N GLY A 502 15.77 -13.72 2.28
CA GLY A 502 14.46 -14.28 2.52
C GLY A 502 13.32 -13.47 1.91
N SER A 503 12.10 -13.87 2.26
CA SER A 503 10.90 -13.11 1.97
C SER A 503 9.82 -13.37 3.01
N ASP A 504 9.01 -12.34 3.25
CA ASP A 504 7.91 -12.33 4.21
C ASP A 504 6.72 -11.60 3.56
N GLY A 505 5.52 -12.18 3.66
CA GLY A 505 4.34 -11.68 2.96
C GLY A 505 3.08 -12.54 3.13
N ILE A 506 1.92 -11.86 3.06
CA ILE A 506 0.62 -12.52 2.89
C ILE A 506 0.61 -13.07 1.45
N GLY A 507 0.48 -14.39 1.29
CA GLY A 507 0.48 -15.08 -0.02
C GLY A 507 1.78 -15.82 -0.38
N THR A 508 2.95 -15.36 0.09
CA THR A 508 4.25 -16.04 -0.13
C THR A 508 4.49 -17.24 0.77
N GLY A 509 3.85 -17.25 1.94
CA GLY A 509 4.39 -17.98 3.08
C GLY A 509 5.67 -17.32 3.60
N TRP A 510 6.59 -18.11 4.13
CA TRP A 510 7.80 -17.64 4.79
C TRP A 510 9.04 -18.30 4.18
N SER A 511 9.97 -17.49 3.67
CA SER A 511 11.30 -17.94 3.25
C SER A 511 12.35 -17.33 4.18
N PRO A 512 13.10 -18.15 4.93
CA PRO A 512 14.16 -17.62 5.80
C PRO A 512 15.35 -17.11 5.00
N ASN A 513 16.27 -16.47 5.72
CA ASN A 513 17.55 -16.05 5.20
C ASN A 513 18.57 -17.20 5.31
N TYR A 514 19.53 -17.23 4.38
CA TYR A 514 20.63 -18.20 4.32
C TYR A 514 21.96 -17.47 4.15
N ASN A 515 23.05 -18.14 4.51
CA ASN A 515 24.39 -17.60 4.40
C ASN A 515 24.80 -17.44 2.92
N PRO A 516 25.16 -16.21 2.47
CA PRO A 516 25.62 -15.99 1.10
C PRO A 516 26.79 -16.89 0.69
N LEU A 517 27.70 -17.22 1.62
CA LEU A 517 28.87 -18.04 1.31
C LEU A 517 28.49 -19.50 1.04
N ASP A 518 27.51 -20.04 1.77
CA ASP A 518 27.01 -21.40 1.56
C ASP A 518 26.25 -21.51 0.22
N ILE A 519 25.47 -20.47 -0.12
CA ILE A 519 24.83 -20.35 -1.44
C ILE A 519 25.87 -20.32 -2.56
N ILE A 520 26.91 -19.49 -2.43
CA ILE A 520 27.99 -19.40 -3.43
C ILE A 520 28.71 -20.74 -3.58
N LYS A 521 28.98 -21.42 -2.46
CA LYS A 521 29.57 -22.76 -2.47
C LYS A 521 28.66 -23.75 -3.21
N GLY A 522 27.37 -23.77 -2.91
CA GLY A 522 26.39 -24.62 -3.59
C GLY A 522 26.33 -24.35 -5.10
N LEU A 523 26.32 -23.08 -5.53
CA LEU A 523 26.35 -22.74 -6.96
C LEU A 523 27.63 -23.21 -7.64
N ARG A 524 28.80 -23.12 -6.98
CA ARG A 524 30.06 -23.65 -7.51
C ARG A 524 30.02 -25.17 -7.66
N GLN A 525 29.44 -25.88 -6.69
CA GLN A 525 29.21 -27.32 -6.79
C GLN A 525 28.34 -27.66 -8.01
N MET A 526 27.25 -26.93 -8.22
CA MET A 526 26.39 -27.12 -9.40
C MET A 526 27.13 -26.86 -10.72
N ILE A 527 27.99 -25.84 -10.78
CA ILE A 527 28.84 -25.57 -11.95
C ILE A 527 29.78 -26.75 -12.24
N ASN A 528 30.26 -27.43 -11.21
CA ASN A 528 31.12 -28.61 -11.32
C ASN A 528 30.34 -29.93 -11.55
N GLY A 529 29.00 -29.89 -11.57
CA GLY A 529 28.17 -31.10 -11.65
C GLY A 529 28.11 -31.91 -10.35
N GLU A 530 28.46 -31.30 -9.22
CA GLU A 530 28.41 -31.91 -7.88
C GLU A 530 27.04 -31.69 -7.21
N GLU A 531 26.70 -32.56 -6.26
CA GLU A 531 25.51 -32.37 -5.42
C GLU A 531 25.73 -31.26 -4.39
N ILE A 532 24.70 -30.42 -4.22
CA ILE A 532 24.74 -29.33 -3.25
C ILE A 532 24.52 -29.85 -1.83
N ALA A 533 25.26 -29.30 -0.88
CA ALA A 533 25.01 -29.54 0.54
C ALA A 533 23.66 -28.93 0.98
N PRO A 534 22.96 -29.52 1.97
CA PRO A 534 21.78 -28.90 2.57
C PRO A 534 22.10 -27.51 3.12
N LEU A 535 21.20 -26.55 2.88
CA LEU A 535 21.33 -25.20 3.41
C LEU A 535 20.59 -25.08 4.74
N THR A 536 21.27 -24.54 5.75
CA THR A 536 20.68 -24.23 7.06
C THR A 536 20.37 -22.74 7.15
N PRO A 537 19.19 -22.33 7.65
CA PRO A 537 18.87 -20.92 7.84
C PRO A 537 19.94 -20.20 8.66
N TRP A 538 20.26 -18.97 8.25
CA TRP A 538 21.32 -18.18 8.85
C TRP A 538 21.01 -16.68 8.74
N TYR A 539 21.27 -15.95 9.81
CA TYR A 539 21.05 -14.51 9.90
C TYR A 539 22.35 -13.81 10.25
N ARG A 540 22.67 -12.74 9.50
CA ARG A 540 23.87 -11.95 9.72
C ARG A 540 23.92 -11.43 11.17
N GLU A 541 25.08 -11.62 11.80
CA GLU A 541 25.39 -11.19 13.18
C GLU A 541 24.53 -11.83 14.29
N PHE A 542 23.65 -12.78 13.97
CA PHE A 542 22.95 -13.56 14.98
C PHE A 542 23.93 -14.50 15.70
N THR A 543 23.93 -14.45 17.03
CA THR A 543 24.89 -15.22 17.85
C THR A 543 24.30 -16.47 18.48
N GLY A 544 22.97 -16.64 18.45
CA GLY A 544 22.29 -17.81 18.99
C GLY A 544 22.43 -19.06 18.10
N HIS A 545 21.59 -20.05 18.39
CA HIS A 545 21.65 -21.35 17.72
C HIS A 545 20.43 -21.55 16.81
N ILE A 546 20.67 -22.08 15.61
CA ILE A 546 19.62 -22.53 14.69
C ILE A 546 19.83 -24.02 14.48
N VAL A 547 18.91 -24.83 15.01
CA VAL A 547 19.04 -26.29 15.03
C VAL A 547 17.81 -26.91 14.39
N GLU A 548 18.03 -27.92 13.54
CA GLU A 548 16.94 -28.69 12.94
C GLU A 548 16.19 -29.51 14.01
N LYS A 549 14.87 -29.53 13.93
CA LYS A 549 14.03 -30.23 14.92
C LYS A 549 13.99 -31.72 14.60
N ALA A 550 14.36 -32.55 15.57
CA ALA A 550 14.21 -34.00 15.48
C ALA A 550 12.77 -34.42 15.84
N ASN A 551 12.17 -35.30 15.02
CA ASN A 551 10.88 -35.93 15.27
C ASN A 551 11.08 -37.38 15.76
N SER A 552 10.05 -37.98 16.36
CA SER A 552 10.08 -39.35 16.90
C SER A 552 10.28 -40.46 15.85
N ARG A 553 10.39 -40.13 14.55
CA ARG A 553 10.68 -41.04 13.43
C ARG A 553 11.95 -40.65 12.64
N GLY A 554 12.75 -39.68 13.11
CA GLY A 554 13.89 -39.09 12.37
C GLY A 554 13.84 -37.55 12.33
N THR A 555 14.79 -36.89 11.67
CA THR A 555 14.82 -35.42 11.51
C THR A 555 13.66 -34.94 10.63
N ASP A 556 13.00 -33.84 11.03
CA ASP A 556 12.00 -33.15 10.20
C ASP A 556 12.74 -32.28 9.19
N THR A 557 12.70 -32.64 7.90
CA THR A 557 13.53 -32.02 6.83
C THR A 557 13.06 -30.62 6.43
N GLY A 558 12.77 -29.74 7.40
CA GLY A 558 12.31 -28.38 7.14
C GLY A 558 11.77 -27.59 8.33
N ASN A 559 11.92 -28.06 9.57
CA ASN A 559 11.55 -27.31 10.76
C ASN A 559 12.77 -27.07 11.65
N TYR A 560 13.00 -25.83 12.03
CA TYR A 560 14.14 -25.37 12.81
C TYR A 560 13.70 -24.69 14.10
N ILE A 561 14.51 -24.82 15.13
CA ILE A 561 14.41 -24.07 16.38
C ILE A 561 15.48 -22.98 16.34
N VAL A 562 15.04 -21.73 16.49
CA VAL A 562 15.91 -20.57 16.62
C VAL A 562 15.96 -20.21 18.10
N GLN A 563 17.10 -20.46 18.74
CA GLN A 563 17.29 -20.29 20.17
C GLN A 563 18.24 -19.12 20.47
N GLY A 564 17.82 -18.25 21.39
CA GLY A 564 18.68 -17.21 21.97
C GLY A 564 19.72 -17.78 22.94
N LEU A 565 20.58 -16.91 23.45
CA LEU A 565 21.64 -17.26 24.40
C LEU A 565 21.27 -16.79 25.79
N TYR A 566 21.51 -17.67 26.77
CA TYR A 566 21.36 -17.35 28.17
C TYR A 566 22.38 -18.10 29.03
N GLU A 567 22.63 -17.57 30.22
CA GLU A 567 23.53 -18.13 31.22
C GLU A 567 22.92 -17.96 32.61
N VAL A 568 22.96 -19.00 33.44
CA VAL A 568 22.61 -18.91 34.86
C VAL A 568 23.90 -18.68 35.63
N THR A 569 24.11 -17.47 36.13
CA THR A 569 25.38 -17.08 36.77
C THR A 569 25.47 -17.49 38.24
N ASP A 570 24.32 -17.56 38.91
CA ASP A 570 24.18 -18.00 40.30
C ASP A 570 22.75 -18.55 40.54
N ASP A 571 22.47 -19.00 41.76
CA ASP A 571 21.19 -19.60 42.14
C ASP A 571 19.98 -18.66 42.04
N SER A 572 20.18 -17.37 41.76
CA SER A 572 19.14 -16.35 41.66
C SER A 572 19.18 -15.50 40.40
N THR A 573 20.20 -15.63 39.55
CA THR A 573 20.45 -14.71 38.44
C THR A 573 20.52 -15.44 37.10
N LEU A 574 19.71 -14.95 36.15
CA LEU A 574 19.68 -15.38 34.76
C LEU A 574 20.10 -14.22 33.85
N VAL A 575 21.12 -14.42 33.04
CA VAL A 575 21.58 -13.45 32.04
C VAL A 575 21.15 -13.91 30.65
N VAL A 576 20.41 -13.08 29.93
CA VAL A 576 20.02 -13.31 28.53
C VAL A 576 20.84 -12.39 27.64
N SER A 577 21.70 -12.96 26.79
CA SER A 577 22.64 -12.24 25.93
C SER A 577 22.27 -12.25 24.44
N GLU A 578 21.27 -13.04 24.05
CA GLU A 578 20.71 -13.03 22.69
C GLU A 578 19.25 -13.47 22.70
N LEU A 579 18.43 -12.89 21.83
CA LEU A 579 17.03 -13.27 21.64
C LEU A 579 16.85 -14.01 20.31
N PRO A 580 15.85 -14.90 20.18
CA PRO A 580 15.51 -15.50 18.89
C PRO A 580 15.31 -14.44 17.80
N VAL A 581 15.63 -14.79 16.55
CA VAL A 581 15.42 -13.92 15.40
C VAL A 581 13.96 -13.47 15.33
N LYS A 582 13.73 -12.19 15.04
CA LYS A 582 12.43 -11.50 15.06
C LYS A 582 11.76 -11.36 16.43
N SER A 583 12.48 -11.63 17.52
CA SER A 583 12.11 -11.20 18.88
C SER A 583 12.82 -9.89 19.23
N TRP A 584 12.05 -8.81 19.38
CA TRP A 584 12.58 -7.46 19.56
C TRP A 584 12.72 -7.08 21.03
N THR A 585 13.77 -6.32 21.37
CA THR A 585 14.12 -5.95 22.74
C THR A 585 12.98 -5.29 23.50
N GLN A 586 12.27 -4.34 22.88
CA GLN A 586 11.17 -3.63 23.53
C GLN A 586 9.96 -4.53 23.82
N THR A 587 9.63 -5.43 22.89
CA THR A 587 8.54 -6.40 23.07
C THR A 587 8.89 -7.43 24.14
N TYR A 588 10.16 -7.83 24.19
CA TYR A 588 10.67 -8.73 25.21
C TYR A 588 10.69 -8.08 26.61
N LYS A 589 11.06 -6.80 26.70
CA LYS A 589 10.96 -6.01 27.93
C LYS A 589 9.53 -5.99 28.48
N GLN A 590 8.54 -5.66 27.65
CA GLN A 590 7.12 -5.68 28.05
C GLN A 590 6.67 -7.04 28.56
N PHE A 591 7.22 -8.12 27.99
CA PHE A 591 6.99 -9.46 28.49
C PHE A 591 7.62 -9.69 29.88
N LEU A 592 8.84 -9.22 30.13
CA LEU A 592 9.48 -9.29 31.45
C LEU A 592 8.75 -8.43 32.50
N GLU A 593 8.28 -7.23 32.14
CA GLU A 593 7.43 -6.38 33.00
C GLU A 593 6.17 -7.14 33.43
N GLY A 594 5.52 -7.86 32.51
CA GLY A 594 4.39 -8.72 32.86
C GLY A 594 4.75 -9.89 33.80
N LEU A 595 5.96 -10.43 33.72
CA LEU A 595 6.45 -11.44 34.67
C LEU A 595 6.77 -10.85 36.04
N LEU A 596 7.22 -9.60 36.08
CA LEU A 596 7.46 -8.84 37.32
C LEU A 596 6.15 -8.57 38.04
N ASP A 597 5.14 -8.08 37.32
CA ASP A 597 3.78 -7.84 37.86
C ASP A 597 3.14 -9.13 38.38
N ALA A 598 3.40 -10.26 37.71
CA ALA A 598 2.95 -11.58 38.13
C ALA A 598 3.76 -12.18 39.30
N GLY A 599 4.80 -11.50 39.80
CA GLY A 599 5.68 -11.99 40.86
C GLY A 599 6.54 -13.20 40.48
N THR A 600 6.67 -13.49 39.18
CA THR A 600 7.50 -14.62 38.70
C THR A 600 8.99 -14.29 38.78
N ILE A 601 9.36 -13.04 38.51
CA ILE A 601 10.72 -12.52 38.68
C ILE A 601 10.70 -11.43 39.75
N LYS A 602 11.83 -11.19 40.43
CA LYS A 602 11.95 -10.15 41.46
C LYS A 602 12.31 -8.79 40.87
N ASP A 603 13.21 -8.78 39.89
CA ASP A 603 13.72 -7.57 39.25
C ASP A 603 14.40 -7.96 37.92
N PHE A 604 14.61 -7.01 37.02
CA PHE A 604 15.51 -7.19 35.89
C PHE A 604 16.21 -5.88 35.51
N LYS A 605 17.44 -6.00 35.02
CA LYS A 605 18.26 -4.88 34.53
C LYS A 605 18.47 -4.99 33.04
N GLU A 606 18.48 -3.83 32.38
CA GLU A 606 18.64 -3.67 30.94
C GLU A 606 19.99 -3.02 30.63
N ASN A 607 20.90 -3.79 30.02
CA ASN A 607 22.23 -3.31 29.63
C ASN A 607 22.49 -3.52 28.13
N HIS A 608 21.43 -3.42 27.33
CA HIS A 608 21.48 -3.61 25.88
C HIS A 608 21.95 -2.34 25.15
N THR A 609 22.41 -2.53 23.91
CA THR A 609 22.65 -1.44 22.94
C THR A 609 21.64 -1.55 21.80
N ASP A 610 21.75 -0.66 20.82
CA ASP A 610 21.05 -0.73 19.53
C ASP A 610 21.41 -1.98 18.70
N VAL A 611 22.54 -2.64 19.02
CA VAL A 611 23.05 -3.83 18.31
C VAL A 611 22.96 -5.11 19.15
N LYS A 612 23.27 -5.05 20.45
CA LYS A 612 23.37 -6.22 21.33
C LYS A 612 22.27 -6.24 22.39
N VAL A 613 21.77 -7.43 22.71
CA VAL A 613 20.82 -7.63 23.81
C VAL A 613 21.55 -8.06 25.07
N LEU A 614 21.15 -7.52 26.21
CA LEU A 614 21.60 -7.97 27.51
C LEU A 614 20.54 -7.67 28.57
N PHE A 615 19.92 -8.72 29.11
CA PHE A 615 19.03 -8.65 30.25
C PHE A 615 19.62 -9.45 31.41
N THR A 616 19.66 -8.86 32.61
CA THR A 616 20.01 -9.55 33.84
C THR A 616 18.75 -9.67 34.69
N ILE A 617 18.24 -10.88 34.85
CA ILE A 617 16.97 -11.18 35.50
C ILE A 617 17.26 -11.78 36.87
N THR A 618 16.70 -11.18 37.91
CA THR A 618 16.84 -11.61 39.30
C THR A 618 15.57 -12.35 39.73
N MET A 619 15.72 -13.52 40.33
CA MET A 619 14.63 -14.39 40.78
C MET A 619 14.84 -14.87 42.22
N GLU A 620 13.83 -15.49 42.80
CA GLU A 620 14.02 -16.29 44.01
C GLU A 620 14.70 -17.61 43.68
N GLN A 621 15.60 -18.09 44.55
CA GLN A 621 16.35 -19.33 44.32
C GLN A 621 15.44 -20.54 44.03
N LYS A 622 14.36 -20.66 44.81
CA LYS A 622 13.36 -21.70 44.60
C LYS A 622 12.67 -21.57 43.24
N ALA A 623 12.29 -20.36 42.85
CA ALA A 623 11.64 -20.10 41.57
C ALA A 623 12.57 -20.42 40.37
N LEU A 624 13.85 -20.08 40.44
CA LEU A 624 14.81 -20.40 39.38
C LEU A 624 15.06 -21.90 39.29
N SER A 625 15.17 -22.60 40.43
CA SER A 625 15.29 -24.07 40.45
C SER A 625 14.06 -24.74 39.85
N ASP A 626 12.85 -24.27 40.21
CA ASP A 626 11.58 -24.81 39.71
C ASP A 626 11.44 -24.60 38.20
N VAL A 627 11.80 -23.41 37.70
CA VAL A 627 11.79 -23.11 36.25
C VAL A 627 12.81 -23.97 35.50
N THR A 628 14.00 -24.19 36.08
CA THR A 628 15.05 -24.99 35.44
C THR A 628 14.64 -26.47 35.32
N LYS A 629 13.92 -26.99 36.31
CA LYS A 629 13.41 -28.38 36.34
C LYS A 629 12.11 -28.58 35.55
N ALA A 630 11.41 -27.51 35.19
CA ALA A 630 10.15 -27.60 34.45
C ALA A 630 10.36 -28.11 33.01
N PRO A 631 9.35 -28.76 32.39
CA PRO A 631 9.43 -29.18 30.99
C PRO A 631 9.67 -27.99 30.04
N GLY A 632 10.79 -28.00 29.31
CA GLY A 632 11.24 -26.90 28.44
C GLY A 632 12.05 -25.82 29.16
N GLY A 633 12.21 -25.93 30.48
CA GLY A 633 13.16 -25.17 31.29
C GLY A 633 13.05 -23.64 31.16
N ILE A 634 14.21 -23.00 31.30
CA ILE A 634 14.40 -21.55 31.13
C ILE A 634 14.00 -21.10 29.72
N VAL A 635 14.38 -21.86 28.69
CA VAL A 635 14.15 -21.52 27.28
C VAL A 635 12.67 -21.26 27.01
N LYS A 636 11.81 -22.19 27.41
CA LYS A 636 10.36 -22.07 27.17
C LYS A 636 9.71 -21.04 28.08
N LYS A 637 10.11 -20.97 29.36
CA LYS A 637 9.55 -20.01 30.33
C LYS A 637 9.82 -18.56 29.93
N PHE A 638 11.02 -18.29 29.44
CA PHE A 638 11.47 -16.96 29.02
C PHE A 638 11.34 -16.72 27.52
N LYS A 639 10.67 -17.60 26.76
CA LYS A 639 10.46 -17.44 25.31
C LYS A 639 11.76 -17.18 24.52
N LEU A 640 12.82 -17.90 24.90
CA LEU A 640 14.14 -17.84 24.25
C LEU A 640 14.27 -18.81 23.08
N GLU A 641 13.16 -19.38 22.60
CA GLU A 641 13.09 -20.17 21.38
C GLU A 641 11.93 -19.71 20.50
N SER A 642 12.13 -19.74 19.19
CA SER A 642 11.06 -19.63 18.19
C SER A 642 11.18 -20.75 17.17
N SER A 643 10.05 -21.11 16.56
CA SER A 643 10.02 -22.10 15.48
C SER A 643 10.13 -21.43 14.12
N LEU A 644 10.90 -22.02 13.22
CA LEU A 644 11.11 -21.56 11.86
C LEU A 644 10.83 -22.72 10.90
N SER A 645 9.94 -22.53 9.93
CA SER A 645 9.63 -23.56 8.93
C SER A 645 10.10 -23.14 7.54
N THR A 646 10.61 -24.09 6.76
CA THR A 646 11.01 -23.94 5.36
C THR A 646 10.05 -24.61 4.39
N SER A 647 8.88 -25.06 4.88
CA SER A 647 7.91 -25.86 4.11
C SER A 647 6.98 -25.04 3.20
N ASN A 648 7.00 -23.71 3.31
CA ASN A 648 6.00 -22.84 2.70
C ASN A 648 6.65 -21.68 1.94
N MET A 649 7.36 -21.99 0.86
CA MET A 649 8.01 -21.01 -0.03
C MET A 649 7.23 -20.90 -1.35
N HIS A 650 6.31 -19.93 -1.45
CA HIS A 650 5.62 -19.59 -2.68
C HIS A 650 6.27 -18.36 -3.31
N LEU A 651 6.73 -18.50 -4.55
CA LEU A 651 7.39 -17.45 -5.32
C LEU A 651 6.81 -17.43 -6.73
N PHE A 652 6.90 -16.28 -7.40
CA PHE A 652 6.74 -16.26 -8.84
C PHE A 652 7.95 -16.89 -9.52
N ASP A 653 7.72 -17.87 -10.39
CA ASP A 653 8.73 -18.39 -11.30
C ASP A 653 9.12 -17.34 -12.36
N ALA A 654 10.06 -17.68 -13.24
CA ALA A 654 10.49 -16.75 -14.28
C ALA A 654 9.44 -16.49 -15.38
N ALA A 655 8.40 -17.33 -15.47
CA ALA A 655 7.28 -17.16 -16.38
C ALA A 655 6.13 -16.34 -15.76
N GLY A 656 6.19 -16.03 -14.46
CA GLY A 656 5.17 -15.28 -13.75
C GLY A 656 4.07 -16.13 -13.12
N HIS A 657 4.26 -17.45 -12.99
CA HIS A 657 3.33 -18.32 -12.27
C HIS A 657 3.74 -18.49 -10.81
N ILE A 658 2.74 -18.59 -9.92
CA ILE A 658 3.00 -18.89 -8.50
C ILE A 658 3.34 -20.37 -8.37
N LYS A 659 4.56 -20.65 -7.92
CA LYS A 659 5.07 -21.99 -7.67
C LYS A 659 5.45 -22.16 -6.21
N LYS A 660 5.06 -23.30 -5.63
CA LYS A 660 5.53 -23.74 -4.31
C LYS A 660 6.85 -24.48 -4.50
N TYR A 661 7.85 -24.12 -3.69
CA TYR A 661 9.14 -24.79 -3.61
C TYR A 661 9.21 -25.54 -2.29
N GLU A 662 9.53 -26.83 -2.32
CA GLU A 662 9.55 -27.67 -1.12
C GLU A 662 10.83 -27.46 -0.29
N ASN A 663 11.91 -27.03 -0.93
CA ASN A 663 13.21 -26.85 -0.30
C ASN A 663 14.06 -25.78 -1.04
N PRO A 664 15.12 -25.24 -0.38
CA PRO A 664 16.02 -24.27 -1.01
C PRO A 664 16.77 -24.80 -2.25
N LYS A 665 16.94 -26.13 -2.37
CA LYS A 665 17.63 -26.76 -3.51
C LYS A 665 16.85 -26.56 -4.81
N GLU A 666 15.52 -26.65 -4.77
CA GLU A 666 14.66 -26.36 -5.92
C GLU A 666 14.78 -24.91 -6.40
N ILE A 667 14.81 -23.96 -5.46
CA ILE A 667 15.03 -22.54 -5.78
C ILE A 667 16.40 -22.33 -6.43
N MET A 668 17.45 -22.93 -5.88
CA MET A 668 18.78 -22.85 -6.48
C MET A 668 18.86 -23.47 -7.86
N ALA A 669 18.20 -24.62 -8.08
CA ALA A 669 18.20 -25.33 -9.35
C ALA A 669 17.56 -24.49 -10.47
N GLU A 670 16.40 -23.90 -10.19
CA GLU A 670 15.70 -23.04 -11.14
C GLU A 670 16.50 -21.76 -11.43
N PHE A 671 16.98 -21.09 -10.38
CA PHE A 671 17.81 -19.90 -10.52
C PHE A 671 19.07 -20.17 -11.35
N TYR A 672 19.78 -21.27 -11.06
CA TYR A 672 21.02 -21.65 -11.74
C TYR A 672 20.80 -21.83 -13.25
N GLY A 673 19.76 -22.57 -13.65
CA GLY A 673 19.47 -22.83 -15.05
C GLY A 673 19.26 -21.53 -15.85
N ILE A 674 18.46 -20.61 -15.31
CA ILE A 674 18.16 -19.33 -15.95
C ILE A 674 19.40 -18.41 -15.93
N ARG A 675 20.13 -18.36 -14.80
CA ARG A 675 21.34 -17.53 -14.70
C ARG A 675 22.40 -17.95 -15.72
N LEU A 676 22.59 -19.25 -15.93
CA LEU A 676 23.51 -19.77 -16.92
C LEU A 676 23.11 -19.36 -18.35
N GLU A 677 21.82 -19.45 -18.68
CA GLU A 677 21.29 -18.97 -19.96
C GLU A 677 21.60 -17.48 -20.17
N TYR A 678 21.40 -16.66 -19.15
CA TYR A 678 21.66 -15.22 -19.22
C TYR A 678 23.13 -14.86 -19.34
N TYR A 679 24.05 -15.68 -18.81
CA TYR A 679 25.47 -15.54 -19.14
C TYR A 679 25.72 -15.74 -20.65
N GLY A 680 25.02 -16.69 -21.28
CA GLY A 680 25.02 -16.87 -22.73
C GLY A 680 24.48 -15.66 -23.49
N ARG A 681 23.33 -15.12 -23.06
CA ARG A 681 22.73 -13.90 -23.63
C ARG A 681 23.65 -12.70 -23.50
N ARG A 682 24.27 -12.51 -22.32
CA ARG A 682 25.27 -11.46 -22.07
C ARG A 682 26.48 -11.62 -22.98
N LYS A 683 27.02 -12.83 -23.14
CA LYS A 683 28.14 -13.08 -24.06
C LYS A 683 27.76 -12.68 -25.49
N LYS A 684 26.57 -13.04 -25.96
CA LYS A 684 26.07 -12.66 -27.29
C LYS A 684 25.95 -11.13 -27.44
N ALA A 685 25.38 -10.45 -26.44
CA ALA A 685 25.25 -9.00 -26.45
C ALA A 685 26.61 -8.28 -26.44
N MET A 686 27.57 -8.77 -25.65
CA MET A 686 28.94 -8.26 -25.62
C MET A 686 29.65 -8.45 -26.97
N LEU A 687 29.52 -9.63 -27.59
CA LEU A 687 30.08 -9.90 -28.91
C LEU A 687 29.48 -8.98 -29.97
N GLN A 688 28.16 -8.75 -29.94
CA GLN A 688 27.50 -7.82 -30.86
C GLN A 688 28.04 -6.40 -30.71
N LYS A 689 28.18 -5.90 -29.46
CA LYS A 689 28.74 -4.57 -29.21
C LYS A 689 30.18 -4.44 -29.72
N LEU A 690 31.00 -5.46 -29.52
CA LEU A 690 32.37 -5.48 -30.03
C LEU A 690 32.40 -5.53 -31.56
N GLN A 691 31.51 -6.30 -32.20
CA GLN A 691 31.37 -6.33 -33.66
C GLN A 691 30.95 -4.96 -34.22
N ASP A 692 29.99 -4.28 -33.57
CA ASP A 692 29.56 -2.93 -33.96
C ASP A 692 30.71 -1.92 -33.79
N GLN A 693 31.51 -2.05 -32.72
CA GLN A 693 32.71 -1.22 -32.52
C GLN A 693 33.79 -1.48 -33.58
N ILE A 694 34.02 -2.74 -33.95
CA ILE A 694 34.96 -3.11 -35.02
C ILE A 694 34.50 -2.47 -36.33
N LYS A 695 33.22 -2.60 -36.69
CA LYS A 695 32.66 -1.95 -37.89
C LYS A 695 32.87 -0.44 -37.87
N LEU A 696 32.56 0.23 -36.76
CA LEU A 696 32.77 1.67 -36.62
C LEU A 696 34.25 2.06 -36.79
N LEU A 697 35.16 1.36 -36.13
CA LEU A 697 36.59 1.65 -36.19
C LEU A 697 37.18 1.34 -37.58
N SER A 698 36.74 0.28 -38.23
CA SER A 698 37.12 -0.06 -39.60
C SER A 698 36.65 1.01 -40.59
N ASN A 699 35.40 1.49 -40.48
CA ASN A 699 34.90 2.59 -41.31
C ASN A 699 35.64 3.90 -41.04
N LYS A 700 35.97 4.21 -39.77
CA LYS A 700 36.83 5.37 -39.42
C LYS A 700 38.20 5.27 -40.06
N ALA A 701 38.85 4.12 -39.98
CA ALA A 701 40.17 3.90 -40.55
C ALA A 701 40.15 4.04 -42.09
N ARG A 702 39.17 3.41 -42.75
CA ARG A 702 38.95 3.53 -44.20
C ARG A 702 38.75 4.99 -44.62
N PHE A 703 37.89 5.71 -43.90
CA PHE A 703 37.61 7.12 -44.18
C PHE A 703 38.88 7.97 -44.04
N VAL A 704 39.61 7.84 -42.94
CA VAL A 704 40.85 8.60 -42.71
C VAL A 704 41.88 8.30 -43.78
N LEU A 705 42.09 7.03 -44.14
CA LEU A 705 43.02 6.63 -45.20
C LEU A 705 42.60 7.21 -46.54
N ALA A 706 41.31 7.13 -46.91
CA ALA A 706 40.81 7.68 -48.17
C ALA A 706 41.02 9.20 -48.26
N VAL A 707 40.87 9.93 -47.16
CA VAL A 707 41.13 11.37 -47.10
C VAL A 707 42.62 11.70 -47.19
N VAL A 708 43.47 10.95 -46.48
CA VAL A 708 44.93 11.15 -46.47
C VAL A 708 45.54 10.82 -47.84
N GLU A 709 45.06 9.78 -48.50
CA GLU A 709 45.48 9.36 -49.84
C GLU A 709 44.88 10.23 -50.96
N GLY A 710 44.01 11.19 -50.62
CA GLY A 710 43.34 12.08 -51.58
C GLY A 710 42.25 11.40 -52.42
N LYS A 711 41.88 10.16 -52.10
CA LYS A 711 40.79 9.41 -52.77
C LYS A 711 39.41 9.97 -52.41
N LEU A 712 39.27 10.55 -51.22
CA LEU A 712 38.04 11.18 -50.75
C LEU A 712 38.28 12.65 -50.40
N VAL A 713 37.62 13.56 -51.11
CA VAL A 713 37.75 15.02 -50.89
C VAL A 713 36.56 15.54 -50.10
N VAL A 714 36.80 15.92 -48.84
CA VAL A 714 35.73 16.32 -47.89
C VAL A 714 35.48 17.84 -47.87
N ASN A 715 36.45 18.65 -48.28
CA ASN A 715 36.33 20.12 -48.23
C ASN A 715 35.37 20.66 -49.29
N ASN A 716 34.56 21.67 -48.92
CA ASN A 716 33.60 22.37 -49.79
C ASN A 716 32.55 21.48 -50.48
N ARG A 717 32.19 20.34 -49.89
CA ARG A 717 31.13 19.46 -50.41
C ARG A 717 29.88 19.46 -49.56
N LYS A 718 28.74 19.24 -50.21
CA LYS A 718 27.45 19.10 -49.52
C LYS A 718 27.40 17.76 -48.79
N LYS A 719 26.85 17.76 -47.57
CA LYS A 719 26.75 16.57 -46.71
C LYS A 719 26.06 15.39 -47.41
N GLN A 720 25.00 15.67 -48.18
CA GLN A 720 24.20 14.65 -48.84
C GLN A 720 24.99 13.89 -49.91
N GLU A 721 25.77 14.62 -50.72
CA GLU A 721 26.61 14.01 -51.76
C GLU A 721 27.75 13.16 -51.17
N LEU A 722 28.33 13.60 -50.05
CA LEU A 722 29.32 12.83 -49.29
C LEU A 722 28.72 11.53 -48.74
N LEU A 723 27.49 11.57 -48.24
CA LEU A 723 26.81 10.37 -47.74
C LEU A 723 26.49 9.38 -48.87
N GLU A 724 26.07 9.87 -50.04
CA GLU A 724 25.83 9.04 -51.23
C GLU A 724 27.12 8.37 -51.72
N GLU A 725 28.24 9.11 -51.76
CA GLU A 725 29.55 8.57 -52.13
C GLU A 725 30.05 7.53 -51.12
N LEU A 726 29.93 7.79 -49.82
CA LEU A 726 30.28 6.82 -48.78
C LEU A 726 29.40 5.56 -48.86
N MET A 727 28.10 5.71 -49.17
CA MET A 727 27.24 4.55 -49.42
C MET A 727 27.67 3.76 -50.66
N ALA A 728 28.03 4.46 -51.75
CA ALA A 728 28.51 3.83 -52.97
C ALA A 728 29.85 3.10 -52.78
N GLU A 729 30.73 3.61 -51.92
CA GLU A 729 31.99 2.97 -51.53
C GLU A 729 31.83 1.83 -50.50
N GLY A 730 30.58 1.49 -50.14
CA GLY A 730 30.28 0.39 -49.23
C GLY A 730 30.74 0.65 -47.80
N TYR A 731 30.62 1.89 -47.31
CA TYR A 731 30.71 2.16 -45.88
C TYR A 731 29.41 1.71 -45.21
N ASP A 732 29.54 1.09 -44.04
CA ASP A 732 28.35 0.68 -43.28
C ASP A 732 27.60 1.91 -42.79
N GLN A 733 26.27 1.92 -42.96
CA GLN A 733 25.43 2.88 -42.27
C GLN A 733 25.33 2.51 -40.79
N ILE A 734 25.97 3.31 -39.96
CA ILE A 734 25.88 3.19 -38.51
C ILE A 734 24.81 4.18 -38.07
N VAL A 735 23.58 3.70 -37.90
CA VAL A 735 22.53 4.53 -37.29
C VAL A 735 22.93 4.71 -35.83
N PRO A 736 23.16 5.95 -35.34
CA PRO A 736 23.37 6.16 -33.92
C PRO A 736 22.14 5.60 -33.20
N LYS A 737 22.33 4.72 -32.21
CA LYS A 737 21.23 4.38 -31.30
C LYS A 737 20.70 5.71 -30.78
N THR A 738 19.52 6.10 -31.25
CA THR A 738 18.84 7.29 -30.78
C THR A 738 18.80 7.17 -29.27
N LYS A 739 19.47 8.07 -28.55
CA LYS A 739 19.01 8.40 -27.20
C LYS A 739 17.55 8.75 -27.43
N LYS A 740 16.61 7.91 -26.97
CA LYS A 740 15.21 8.31 -26.86
C LYS A 740 15.23 9.60 -26.06
N LYS A 741 15.14 10.75 -26.74
CA LYS A 741 14.78 12.00 -26.08
C LYS A 741 13.41 11.70 -25.46
N PRO A 742 13.20 11.96 -24.16
CA PRO A 742 11.84 12.03 -23.68
C PRO A 742 11.16 13.15 -24.48
N ASP A 743 10.07 12.81 -25.16
CA ASP A 743 9.17 13.81 -25.72
C ASP A 743 8.55 14.54 -24.52
N ASN A 744 9.10 15.69 -24.18
CA ASN A 744 8.40 16.74 -23.46
C ASN A 744 8.90 18.08 -23.97
N GLU A 745 8.02 18.78 -24.67
CA GLU A 745 8.09 20.22 -24.84
C GLU A 745 7.85 20.84 -23.46
N ASP A 746 8.91 21.37 -22.85
CA ASP A 746 8.78 22.53 -21.99
C ASP A 746 10.04 23.37 -22.14
N SER A 747 9.88 24.48 -22.85
CA SER A 747 10.84 25.55 -22.98
C SER A 747 10.82 26.40 -21.72
N ASN A 748 11.78 26.19 -20.82
CA ASN A 748 12.45 27.20 -20.00
C ASN A 748 13.28 26.50 -18.92
N GLU A 749 14.61 26.58 -19.00
CA GLU A 749 15.46 27.14 -17.95
C GLU A 749 16.96 27.03 -18.30
N SER A 750 17.61 28.18 -18.10
CA SER A 750 19.02 28.51 -17.88
C SER A 750 20.12 27.46 -18.13
N GLU A 751 21.04 27.85 -19.01
CA GLU A 751 22.41 27.36 -19.09
C GLU A 751 23.16 27.64 -17.77
N ASP A 752 23.46 26.60 -17.00
CA ASP A 752 24.49 26.63 -15.97
C ASP A 752 25.66 25.74 -16.41
N GLU A 753 26.84 26.38 -16.49
CA GLU A 753 28.12 25.81 -16.90
C GLU A 753 28.63 24.78 -15.87
N GLU A 754 29.02 23.58 -16.34
CA GLU A 754 29.86 22.68 -15.53
C GLU A 754 31.32 23.20 -15.47
N PRO A 755 31.98 23.14 -14.30
CA PRO A 755 33.36 23.60 -14.16
C PRO A 755 34.34 22.56 -14.71
N ASN A 756 35.12 22.96 -15.72
CA ASN A 756 36.26 22.20 -16.21
C ASN A 756 37.40 22.21 -15.18
N VAL A 757 37.76 21.03 -14.67
CA VAL A 757 39.01 20.81 -13.94
C VAL A 757 40.16 20.87 -14.95
N ALA A 758 41.02 21.86 -14.76
CA ALA A 758 42.22 22.09 -15.55
C ALA A 758 43.24 20.96 -15.37
N ASP A 759 43.73 20.43 -16.49
CA ASP A 759 45.07 19.84 -16.56
C ASP A 759 45.86 20.55 -17.66
N ALA A 760 47.04 21.05 -17.27
CA ALA A 760 47.87 21.93 -18.05
C ALA A 760 48.95 21.12 -18.77
N SER A 761 48.84 20.96 -20.09
CA SER A 761 50.01 20.76 -20.95
C SER A 761 49.77 21.24 -22.39
N ARG A 762 50.84 21.76 -22.99
CA ARG A 762 50.90 22.64 -24.16
C ARG A 762 50.54 21.96 -25.49
N GLY A 763 49.88 22.73 -26.37
CA GLY A 763 50.23 22.81 -27.80
C GLY A 763 49.21 22.26 -28.82
N GLY A 764 48.71 23.12 -29.70
CA GLY A 764 48.22 22.75 -31.04
C GLY A 764 46.72 22.96 -31.31
N GLY A 765 46.32 24.20 -31.62
CA GLY A 765 45.01 24.48 -32.22
C GLY A 765 44.99 24.13 -33.71
N ALA A 766 44.18 23.13 -34.09
CA ALA A 766 43.65 22.89 -35.45
C ALA A 766 42.75 21.63 -35.55
N THR A 767 42.67 20.79 -34.51
CA THR A 767 42.03 19.46 -34.55
C THR A 767 40.57 19.41 -34.10
N SER A 768 40.03 20.48 -33.52
CA SER A 768 38.67 20.50 -32.93
C SER A 768 37.54 20.41 -33.97
N THR A 769 37.67 21.09 -35.10
CA THR A 769 36.60 21.17 -36.12
C THR A 769 36.47 19.90 -36.96
N ARG A 770 37.54 19.09 -37.06
CA ARG A 770 37.54 17.79 -37.79
C ARG A 770 36.85 16.66 -37.03
N ASN A 771 36.96 16.66 -35.69
CA ASN A 771 36.32 15.65 -34.85
C ASN A 771 34.78 15.80 -34.79
N SER A 772 34.27 17.03 -34.90
CA SER A 772 32.84 17.35 -34.93
C SER A 772 32.12 16.82 -36.19
N LEU A 773 32.79 16.86 -37.35
CA LEU A 773 32.24 16.32 -38.60
C LEU A 773 32.24 14.79 -38.61
N MET A 774 33.27 14.18 -38.01
CA MET A 774 33.48 12.73 -37.96
C MET A 774 32.46 11.98 -37.08
N GLN A 775 31.92 12.63 -36.04
CA GLN A 775 30.86 12.09 -35.17
C GLN A 775 29.44 12.22 -35.74
N ARG A 776 29.26 12.94 -36.86
CA ARG A 776 27.95 13.20 -37.48
C ARG A 776 27.79 12.57 -38.88
N ILE A 777 28.84 11.93 -39.38
CA ILE A 777 28.89 11.26 -40.69
C ILE A 777 29.02 9.74 -40.52
N LEU A 778 29.68 9.28 -39.46
CA LEU A 778 29.71 7.89 -38.98
C LEU A 778 28.88 7.78 -37.71
#